data_AF-A0A925BY68-F1
#
_entry.id   AF-A0A925BY68-F1
#
_cell.length_a   1.000
_cell.length_b   1.000
_cell.length_c   1.000
_cell.angle_alpha   90.00
_cell.angle_beta   90.00
_cell.angle_gamma   90.00
#
_symmetry.space_group_name_H-M   'P 1'
#
loop_
_entity.id
_entity.type
_entity.pdbx_description
1 polymer ?
#
loop_
_entity_poly.entity_id
_entity_poly.type
_entity_poly.pdbx_seq_one_letter_code
_entity_poly.pdbx_strand_id
1 'polypeptide(L)'
;MRQKLLLIFHIVLLLPLTGFTQHPTHSQTEPALHTGIEPQPLLAQAIRLKEALSFLGSSLSNEDEKRLMALQHQPLTSEIVKQVQDILDPYCLALVNINPESRVKVMRGAARAKLIQNGWVSYLVKVYNEAGITAKLDVQSPNAAIPLHAPSFDHKVDEKKILSAGQVANRFLEVQIYRNRPMLPNLSGLALEYAVVQIYSKDAGQREIEIGFHVGQGTQDIGFRNTVNILFSISPSVKVTLRVKDDDGSPAMASFLITDGIERILDDSIQTIENAGIRLGAAQRDWKSMFASFRNYKVPATLVGIYPLPARRVAAYDEYPDFFFQPQIYRSDGEHVLLPPGKYNVTVSRGPEYIPQKTQLVVPAGVKNHAASFQLKRWLNMSKLGWHSADHHVHAAGCSHYDSPDEGVKPNDMWRQAIGEDLNVAAVLAWGPSWYHQKTFFTGQNDPLSTAKNIMRNDVEVSGFPSSHAGHIVLLRLKEDDYPGTTKVEDWPSWTLPVFSWAKSQNAITGYAHSGWGLEPSQPTKELPNYVLPKMDGIGANEYIVTVTQNLVDFYSAGDTPAPWELNMWYHTLNCGFTTRLSGETDFPCIFDERVGMARSYFKSEEKLSYDGYVDAIQKGRSYISEGNSHIINFLVNGLESGSNDSKLNLNRGESVRITAKVIAKLPALQDASGAAIAQSEFMEPPYWHIERARIGTAQKVRVELIVNGAPVDTAEIAADGDWKDVSFNHKPDRSSWVAVRVYPSSHTNPIFILVDNKPIRERRSAEWCRKAVDQCWKMKQGNIRADERADAEAAYIKAGNVYDKIIQESK
;
A
#
# COMPACT_ATOMS: atom_id res chain seq x y z
N MET A 1 27.83 -72.80 6.63
CA MET A 1 27.89 -73.97 5.72
C MET A 1 28.50 -73.51 4.40
N ARG A 2 29.72 -73.98 4.13
CA ARG A 2 30.42 -74.11 2.82
C ARG A 2 30.42 -72.98 1.78
N GLN A 3 31.63 -72.47 1.57
CA GLN A 3 32.22 -71.98 0.31
C GLN A 3 31.83 -72.81 -0.93
N LYS A 4 31.74 -72.15 -2.09
CA LYS A 4 32.17 -72.72 -3.38
C LYS A 4 32.81 -71.67 -4.29
N LEU A 5 33.93 -72.10 -4.85
CA LEU A 5 34.87 -71.51 -5.80
C LEU A 5 34.57 -72.07 -7.21
N LEU A 6 34.91 -71.36 -8.29
CA LEU A 6 35.49 -71.82 -9.59
C LEU A 6 35.16 -70.79 -10.72
N LEU A 7 36.14 -70.10 -11.33
CA LEU A 7 37.07 -70.44 -12.45
C LEU A 7 36.56 -69.92 -13.82
N ILE A 8 37.07 -68.78 -14.33
CA ILE A 8 38.05 -68.59 -15.44
C ILE A 8 37.66 -69.21 -16.80
N PHE A 9 37.51 -68.37 -17.85
CA PHE A 9 38.23 -68.50 -19.14
C PHE A 9 38.21 -67.19 -19.97
N HIS A 10 39.37 -66.89 -20.58
CA HIS A 10 39.72 -65.76 -21.46
C HIS A 10 39.33 -65.99 -22.94
N ILE A 11 39.19 -64.90 -23.73
CA ILE A 11 39.77 -64.65 -25.08
C ILE A 11 39.55 -63.15 -25.44
N VAL A 12 40.55 -62.26 -25.34
CA VAL A 12 41.47 -61.64 -26.36
C VAL A 12 40.81 -60.89 -27.54
N LEU A 13 41.00 -59.55 -27.66
CA LEU A 13 41.78 -58.84 -28.72
C LEU A 13 41.65 -57.27 -28.72
N LEU A 14 42.80 -56.60 -28.53
CA LEU A 14 43.39 -55.40 -29.19
C LEU A 14 42.76 -53.96 -29.19
N LEU A 15 43.41 -53.07 -28.40
CA LEU A 15 44.01 -51.70 -28.67
C LEU A 15 43.25 -50.61 -29.49
N PRO A 16 43.54 -49.28 -29.36
CA PRO A 16 44.73 -48.65 -28.74
C PRO A 16 44.50 -47.46 -27.77
N LEU A 17 45.58 -47.14 -27.06
CA LEU A 17 45.85 -45.87 -26.38
C LEU A 17 45.84 -44.68 -27.36
N THR A 18 45.08 -43.61 -27.05
CA THR A 18 45.44 -42.20 -27.27
C THR A 18 44.40 -41.28 -26.62
N GLY A 19 44.84 -40.15 -26.04
CA GLY A 19 44.00 -38.97 -25.82
C GLY A 19 43.60 -38.68 -24.38
N PHE A 20 44.55 -38.17 -23.57
CA PHE A 20 44.19 -37.19 -22.54
C PHE A 20 43.64 -35.95 -23.25
N THR A 21 42.32 -35.79 -23.32
CA THR A 21 41.69 -34.53 -23.72
C THR A 21 41.71 -33.58 -22.54
N GLN A 22 42.62 -32.61 -22.61
CA GLN A 22 42.60 -31.42 -21.79
C GLN A 22 41.22 -30.75 -21.93
N HIS A 23 40.52 -30.56 -20.81
CA HIS A 23 39.44 -29.58 -20.74
C HIS A 23 39.99 -28.23 -21.20
N PRO A 24 39.35 -27.53 -22.14
CA PRO A 24 39.77 -26.18 -22.48
C PRO A 24 39.53 -25.30 -21.27
N THR A 25 40.62 -24.93 -20.60
CA THR A 25 40.69 -23.78 -19.71
C THR A 25 40.07 -22.59 -20.45
N HIS A 26 39.01 -22.01 -19.90
CA HIS A 26 38.50 -20.70 -20.33
C HIS A 26 39.67 -19.73 -20.36
N SER A 27 40.17 -19.39 -21.55
CA SER A 27 41.11 -18.30 -21.71
C SER A 27 40.38 -17.03 -21.32
N GLN A 28 40.81 -16.41 -20.21
CA GLN A 28 40.53 -14.99 -19.97
C GLN A 28 41.16 -14.23 -21.14
N THR A 29 40.36 -13.91 -22.15
CA THR A 29 40.74 -12.91 -23.15
C THR A 29 41.01 -11.61 -22.40
N GLU A 30 42.26 -11.17 -22.36
CA GLU A 30 42.62 -9.86 -21.85
C GLU A 30 41.77 -8.78 -22.55
N PRO A 31 41.28 -7.75 -21.84
CA PRO A 31 40.54 -6.67 -22.47
C PRO A 31 41.43 -6.03 -23.54
N ALA A 32 40.96 -6.00 -24.79
CA ALA A 32 41.68 -5.33 -25.86
C ALA A 32 41.87 -3.85 -25.50
N LEU A 33 43.12 -3.37 -25.53
CA LEU A 33 43.42 -1.95 -25.41
C LEU A 33 42.91 -1.24 -26.67
N HIS A 34 41.94 -0.34 -26.51
CA HIS A 34 41.44 0.43 -27.66
C HIS A 34 42.33 1.66 -27.87
N THR A 35 42.85 1.79 -29.09
CA THR A 35 43.69 2.90 -29.55
C THR A 35 42.91 3.80 -30.51
N GLY A 36 43.37 5.04 -30.73
CA GLY A 36 42.66 6.00 -31.60
C GLY A 36 41.44 6.66 -30.96
N ILE A 37 41.35 6.67 -29.62
CA ILE A 37 40.29 7.36 -28.87
C ILE A 37 40.74 8.79 -28.54
N GLU A 38 39.80 9.73 -28.56
CA GLU A 38 40.04 11.11 -28.13
C GLU A 38 40.32 11.18 -26.60
N PRO A 39 41.49 11.66 -26.16
CA PRO A 39 41.90 11.61 -24.75
C PRO A 39 41.06 12.53 -23.84
N GLN A 40 40.68 13.72 -24.31
CA GLN A 40 39.97 14.71 -23.49
C GLN A 40 38.54 14.27 -23.11
N PRO A 41 37.68 13.83 -24.06
CA PRO A 41 36.33 13.38 -23.71
C PRO A 41 36.34 12.15 -22.79
N LEU A 42 37.25 11.19 -23.03
CA LEU A 42 37.38 9.99 -22.20
C LEU A 42 37.80 10.33 -20.77
N LEU A 43 38.80 11.20 -20.60
CA LEU A 43 39.23 11.63 -19.27
C LEU A 43 38.12 12.38 -18.52
N ALA A 44 37.42 13.30 -19.18
CA ALA A 44 36.29 14.00 -18.58
C ALA A 44 35.15 13.04 -18.18
N GLN A 45 34.94 11.97 -18.94
CA GLN A 45 33.97 10.92 -18.64
C GLN A 45 34.41 10.09 -17.42
N ALA A 46 35.69 9.72 -17.33
CA ALA A 46 36.25 9.01 -16.18
C ALA A 46 36.18 9.80 -14.86
N ILE A 47 36.34 11.12 -14.91
CA ILE A 47 36.20 11.98 -13.71
C ILE A 47 34.75 12.02 -13.22
N ARG A 48 33.78 12.20 -14.13
CA ARG A 48 32.34 12.10 -13.79
C ARG A 48 31.98 10.73 -13.25
N LEU A 49 32.55 9.67 -13.81
CA LEU A 49 32.36 8.30 -13.35
C LEU A 49 32.81 8.13 -11.89
N LYS A 50 33.96 8.69 -11.52
CA LYS A 50 34.47 8.67 -10.14
C LYS A 50 33.55 9.40 -9.17
N GLU A 51 33.00 10.55 -9.55
CA GLU A 51 31.99 11.26 -8.76
C GLU A 51 30.71 10.42 -8.58
N ALA A 52 30.22 9.79 -9.66
CA ALA A 52 29.06 8.92 -9.62
C ALA A 52 29.26 7.71 -8.70
N LEU A 53 30.40 7.01 -8.80
CA LEU A 53 30.72 5.89 -7.91
C LEU A 53 30.69 6.32 -6.45
N SER A 54 31.36 7.43 -6.12
CA SER A 54 31.42 7.96 -4.75
C SER A 54 30.02 8.25 -4.19
N PHE A 55 29.12 8.81 -5.00
CA PHE A 55 27.73 9.07 -4.61
C PHE A 55 26.97 7.77 -4.31
N LEU A 56 27.20 6.72 -5.09
CA LEU A 56 26.55 5.42 -4.96
C LEU A 56 27.06 4.58 -3.76
N GLY A 57 27.95 5.14 -2.93
CA GLY A 57 28.59 4.42 -1.83
C GLY A 57 29.59 3.35 -2.30
N SER A 58 30.04 3.45 -3.56
CA SER A 58 31.11 2.64 -4.14
C SER A 58 32.31 3.55 -4.40
N SER A 59 33.53 3.02 -4.56
CA SER A 59 34.65 3.88 -4.96
C SER A 59 35.71 3.07 -5.69
N LEU A 60 36.46 3.78 -6.53
CA LEU A 60 37.78 3.31 -6.92
C LEU A 60 38.65 3.17 -5.66
N SER A 61 39.72 2.38 -5.73
CA SER A 61 40.71 2.37 -4.67
C SER A 61 41.26 3.78 -4.47
N ASN A 62 41.65 4.12 -3.23
CA ASN A 62 42.25 5.43 -2.93
C ASN A 62 43.50 5.72 -3.79
N GLU A 63 44.20 4.67 -4.21
CA GLU A 63 45.35 4.77 -5.10
C GLU A 63 44.92 5.10 -6.53
N ASP A 64 43.96 4.36 -7.08
CA ASP A 64 43.44 4.56 -8.43
C ASP A 64 42.72 5.90 -8.60
N GLU A 65 42.01 6.35 -7.57
CA GLU A 65 41.41 7.68 -7.57
C GLU A 65 42.47 8.78 -7.68
N LYS A 66 43.57 8.66 -6.92
CA LYS A 66 44.69 9.60 -7.00
C LYS A 66 45.37 9.54 -8.37
N ARG A 67 45.58 8.33 -8.90
CA ARG A 67 46.15 8.12 -10.24
C ARG A 67 45.28 8.78 -11.31
N LEU A 68 43.96 8.58 -11.25
CA LEU A 68 43.01 9.15 -12.21
C LEU A 68 42.98 10.68 -12.16
N MET A 69 42.97 11.26 -10.95
CA MET A 69 43.00 12.71 -10.76
C MET A 69 44.31 13.34 -11.27
N ALA A 70 45.44 12.66 -11.09
CA ALA A 70 46.73 13.13 -11.59
C ALA A 70 46.78 13.26 -13.13
N LEU A 71 45.96 12.47 -13.86
CA LEU A 71 45.89 12.55 -15.32
C LEU A 71 45.36 13.89 -15.83
N GLN A 72 44.57 14.62 -15.03
CA GLN A 72 44.03 15.94 -15.41
C GLN A 72 45.10 17.00 -15.64
N HIS A 73 46.30 16.78 -15.09
CA HIS A 73 47.44 17.68 -15.20
C HIS A 73 48.50 17.20 -16.19
N GLN A 74 48.25 16.09 -16.91
CA GLN A 74 49.17 15.55 -17.91
C GLN A 74 48.80 16.03 -19.34
N PRO A 75 49.76 16.02 -20.28
CA PRO A 75 49.48 16.30 -21.69
C PRO A 75 48.49 15.30 -22.30
N LEU A 76 47.45 15.81 -22.97
CA LEU A 76 46.38 15.03 -23.63
C LEU A 76 46.91 14.23 -24.83
N THR A 77 47.45 13.04 -24.55
CA THR A 77 48.06 12.13 -25.54
C THR A 77 47.38 10.77 -25.54
N SER A 78 47.71 9.92 -26.51
CA SER A 78 47.26 8.51 -26.54
C SER A 78 47.67 7.71 -25.30
N GLU A 79 48.71 8.13 -24.57
CA GLU A 79 49.11 7.51 -23.32
C GLU A 79 48.08 7.75 -22.20
N ILE A 80 47.36 8.88 -22.19
CA ILE A 80 46.26 9.10 -21.23
C ILE A 80 45.14 8.09 -21.46
N VAL A 81 44.78 7.81 -22.72
CA VAL A 81 43.75 6.83 -23.07
C VAL A 81 44.09 5.46 -22.52
N LYS A 82 45.37 5.07 -22.60
CA LYS A 82 45.86 3.82 -22.03
C LYS A 82 45.81 3.84 -20.50
N GLN A 83 46.32 4.89 -19.87
CA GLN A 83 46.31 5.01 -18.40
C GLN A 83 44.89 5.00 -17.81
N VAL A 84 43.91 5.63 -18.48
CA VAL A 84 42.50 5.56 -18.06
C VAL A 84 41.97 4.13 -18.12
N GLN A 85 42.24 3.40 -19.21
CA GLN A 85 41.85 1.99 -19.34
C GLN A 85 42.53 1.11 -18.29
N ASP A 86 43.83 1.30 -18.05
CA ASP A 86 44.58 0.55 -17.03
C ASP A 86 44.02 0.77 -15.61
N ILE A 87 43.46 1.95 -15.34
CA ILE A 87 42.82 2.29 -14.06
C ILE A 87 41.40 1.70 -13.97
N LEU A 88 40.58 1.79 -15.03
CA LEU A 88 39.15 1.47 -14.97
C LEU A 88 38.80 0.03 -15.37
N ASP A 89 39.54 -0.59 -16.28
CA ASP A 89 39.27 -1.95 -16.76
C ASP A 89 39.27 -3.02 -15.64
N PRO A 90 40.11 -2.93 -14.57
CA PRO A 90 40.02 -3.83 -13.42
C PRO A 90 38.67 -3.78 -12.67
N TYR A 91 37.90 -2.71 -12.81
CA TYR A 91 36.58 -2.52 -12.20
C TYR A 91 35.44 -2.91 -13.16
N CYS A 92 35.75 -3.31 -14.39
CA CYS A 92 34.75 -3.68 -15.39
C CYS A 92 34.23 -5.10 -15.18
N LEU A 93 32.92 -5.24 -14.97
CA LEU A 93 32.24 -6.53 -14.92
C LEU A 93 32.03 -7.12 -16.31
N ALA A 94 31.74 -6.26 -17.29
CA ALA A 94 31.49 -6.64 -18.67
C ALA A 94 32.15 -5.66 -19.65
N LEU A 95 32.49 -6.17 -20.82
CA LEU A 95 32.95 -5.41 -21.98
C LEU A 95 31.87 -5.52 -23.05
N VAL A 96 31.33 -4.40 -23.47
CA VAL A 96 30.27 -4.28 -24.47
C VAL A 96 30.88 -3.72 -25.74
N ASN A 97 30.88 -4.50 -26.81
CA ASN A 97 31.22 -4.00 -28.15
C ASN A 97 29.94 -3.76 -28.94
N ILE A 98 29.77 -2.55 -29.47
CA ILE A 98 28.72 -2.16 -30.40
C ILE A 98 29.38 -1.94 -31.75
N ASN A 99 29.16 -2.87 -32.68
CA ASN A 99 29.76 -2.80 -34.00
C ASN A 99 29.08 -1.71 -34.88
N PRO A 100 29.62 -1.39 -36.08
CA PRO A 100 29.02 -0.40 -36.98
C PRO A 100 27.56 -0.67 -37.38
N GLU A 101 27.10 -1.93 -37.38
CA GLU A 101 25.70 -2.31 -37.62
C GLU A 101 24.82 -2.26 -36.35
N SER A 102 25.29 -1.61 -35.27
CA SER A 102 24.58 -1.49 -33.98
C SER A 102 24.32 -2.81 -33.25
N ARG A 103 25.07 -3.87 -33.57
CA ARG A 103 24.96 -5.19 -32.93
C ARG A 103 25.83 -5.24 -31.69
N VAL A 104 25.28 -5.83 -30.63
CA VAL A 104 25.92 -5.85 -29.31
C VAL A 104 26.57 -7.22 -29.06
N LYS A 105 27.86 -7.20 -28.72
CA LYS A 105 28.61 -8.36 -28.23
C LYS A 105 29.07 -8.09 -26.81
N VAL A 106 28.90 -9.07 -25.93
CA VAL A 106 29.29 -8.93 -24.52
C VAL A 106 30.36 -9.95 -24.16
N MET A 107 31.39 -9.49 -23.46
CA MET A 107 32.47 -10.33 -22.93
C MET A 107 32.64 -10.08 -21.43
N ARG A 108 33.23 -11.06 -20.74
CA ARG A 108 33.54 -10.95 -19.32
C ARG A 108 34.66 -9.94 -19.09
N GLY A 109 34.43 -8.95 -18.22
CA GLY A 109 35.47 -8.03 -17.74
C GLY A 109 36.30 -8.59 -16.58
N ALA A 110 37.33 -7.85 -16.16
CA ALA A 110 38.31 -8.29 -15.17
C ALA A 110 37.84 -8.19 -13.70
N ALA A 111 36.75 -7.47 -13.42
CA ALA A 111 36.29 -7.25 -12.04
C ALA A 111 35.94 -8.54 -11.31
N ARG A 112 36.33 -8.65 -10.05
CA ARG A 112 35.95 -9.77 -9.18
C ARG A 112 34.45 -9.76 -8.92
N ALA A 113 33.76 -10.85 -9.26
CA ALA A 113 32.32 -11.00 -9.11
C ALA A 113 31.93 -11.25 -7.64
N LYS A 114 31.88 -10.19 -6.83
CA LYS A 114 31.47 -10.23 -5.42
C LYS A 114 30.25 -9.35 -5.16
N LEU A 115 29.23 -9.91 -4.51
CA LEU A 115 28.08 -9.15 -4.05
C LEU A 115 27.96 -9.27 -2.53
N ILE A 116 27.05 -8.49 -1.96
CA ILE A 116 26.60 -8.65 -0.58
C ILE A 116 25.08 -8.83 -0.59
N GLN A 117 24.60 -9.79 0.19
CA GLN A 117 23.19 -10.06 0.34
C GLN A 117 22.46 -8.80 0.82
N ASN A 118 21.29 -8.51 0.28
CA ASN A 118 20.49 -7.33 0.54
C ASN A 118 21.25 -6.00 0.40
N GLY A 119 22.31 -5.93 -0.41
CA GLY A 119 23.03 -4.68 -0.68
C GLY A 119 23.30 -4.46 -2.15
N TRP A 120 23.42 -3.18 -2.50
CA TRP A 120 23.78 -2.74 -3.84
C TRP A 120 25.29 -2.69 -3.99
N VAL A 121 25.80 -3.24 -5.09
CA VAL A 121 27.20 -3.16 -5.49
C VAL A 121 27.28 -2.57 -6.89
N SER A 122 28.17 -1.60 -7.10
CA SER A 122 28.38 -0.97 -8.39
C SER A 122 29.63 -1.53 -9.07
N TYR A 123 29.51 -1.78 -10.37
CA TYR A 123 30.59 -2.20 -11.27
C TYR A 123 30.66 -1.27 -12.48
N LEU A 124 31.79 -1.31 -13.20
CA LEU A 124 31.89 -0.65 -14.49
C LEU A 124 31.51 -1.58 -15.64
N VAL A 125 31.06 -0.99 -16.73
CA VAL A 125 30.86 -1.63 -18.03
C VAL A 125 31.65 -0.81 -19.04
N LYS A 126 32.65 -1.42 -19.67
CA LYS A 126 33.41 -0.78 -20.75
C LYS A 126 32.61 -0.89 -22.03
N VAL A 127 32.30 0.23 -22.67
CA VAL A 127 31.51 0.29 -23.90
C VAL A 127 32.40 0.77 -25.03
N TYR A 128 32.72 -0.12 -25.96
CA TYR A 128 33.35 0.23 -27.23
C TYR A 128 32.24 0.41 -28.27
N ASN A 129 32.11 1.62 -28.80
CA ASN A 129 30.95 2.07 -29.57
C ASN A 129 31.38 2.51 -30.97
N GLU A 130 31.58 1.54 -31.86
CA GLU A 130 32.02 1.77 -33.24
C GLU A 130 30.94 2.47 -34.08
N ALA A 131 29.66 2.24 -33.73
CA ALA A 131 28.52 2.84 -34.41
C ALA A 131 28.19 4.29 -33.97
N GLY A 132 28.85 4.83 -32.93
CA GLY A 132 28.54 6.16 -32.42
C GLY A 132 27.12 6.29 -31.85
N ILE A 133 26.60 5.21 -31.25
CA ILE A 133 25.24 5.15 -30.69
C ILE A 133 25.08 6.15 -29.55
N THR A 134 23.98 6.90 -29.59
CA THR A 134 23.50 7.81 -28.55
C THR A 134 22.20 7.35 -27.91
N ALA A 135 21.80 6.11 -28.17
CA ALA A 135 20.68 5.44 -27.53
C ALA A 135 21.05 5.01 -26.10
N LYS A 136 20.03 4.59 -25.36
CA LYS A 136 20.17 4.05 -24.01
C LYS A 136 20.82 2.67 -24.05
N LEU A 137 21.90 2.48 -23.28
CA LEU A 137 22.43 1.16 -22.99
C LEU A 137 21.59 0.52 -21.89
N ASP A 138 20.87 -0.54 -22.21
CA ASP A 138 20.08 -1.32 -21.27
C ASP A 138 20.80 -2.59 -20.84
N VAL A 139 20.49 -3.02 -19.62
CA VAL A 139 20.97 -4.26 -19.02
C VAL A 139 19.78 -5.15 -18.69
N GLN A 140 19.90 -6.44 -18.96
CA GLN A 140 18.87 -7.43 -18.69
C GLN A 140 19.48 -8.67 -18.04
N SER A 141 18.69 -9.34 -17.20
CA SER A 141 19.06 -10.63 -16.62
C SER A 141 17.79 -11.44 -16.38
N PRO A 142 17.75 -12.74 -16.75
CA PRO A 142 16.66 -13.63 -16.35
C PRO A 142 16.56 -13.75 -14.81
N ASN A 143 17.68 -13.60 -14.09
CA ASN A 143 17.71 -13.59 -12.63
C ASN A 143 17.10 -12.32 -12.02
N ALA A 144 16.95 -11.26 -12.82
CA ALA A 144 16.26 -10.03 -12.44
C ALA A 144 14.81 -9.95 -12.90
N ALA A 145 14.28 -11.02 -13.52
CA ALA A 145 12.86 -11.08 -13.83
C ALA A 145 12.01 -10.92 -12.56
N ILE A 146 10.77 -10.45 -12.74
CA ILE A 146 9.87 -10.11 -11.65
C ILE A 146 9.50 -11.39 -10.87
N PRO A 147 9.72 -11.49 -9.55
CA PRO A 147 9.57 -12.76 -8.84
C PRO A 147 8.12 -13.23 -8.68
N LEU A 148 7.13 -12.39 -9.02
CA LEU A 148 5.68 -12.69 -9.01
C LEU A 148 5.01 -11.88 -10.13
N HIS A 149 3.74 -12.10 -10.44
CA HIS A 149 3.03 -11.32 -11.47
C HIS A 149 2.34 -10.05 -10.91
N ALA A 150 2.07 -9.08 -11.78
CA ALA A 150 1.26 -7.90 -11.46
C ALA A 150 -0.19 -8.33 -11.19
N PRO A 151 -0.92 -7.66 -10.29
CA PRO A 151 -2.31 -7.99 -9.97
C PRO A 151 -3.27 -7.86 -11.16
N SER A 152 -4.36 -8.61 -11.10
CA SER A 152 -5.50 -8.65 -12.01
C SER A 152 -6.78 -8.64 -11.18
N PHE A 153 -7.89 -8.30 -11.84
CA PHE A 153 -9.23 -8.31 -11.24
C PHE A 153 -10.01 -9.58 -11.59
N ASP A 154 -9.35 -10.57 -12.20
CA ASP A 154 -9.97 -11.86 -12.52
C ASP A 154 -10.17 -12.67 -11.24
N HIS A 155 -11.22 -13.48 -11.17
CA HIS A 155 -11.53 -14.31 -9.97
C HIS A 155 -10.51 -15.42 -9.69
N LYS A 156 -9.62 -15.69 -10.64
CA LYS A 156 -8.62 -16.77 -10.61
C LYS A 156 -7.39 -16.32 -11.38
N VAL A 157 -6.25 -16.87 -11.02
CA VAL A 157 -5.01 -16.61 -11.75
C VAL A 157 -5.02 -17.34 -13.09
N ASP A 158 -4.53 -16.66 -14.12
CA ASP A 158 -4.16 -17.33 -15.38
C ASP A 158 -3.02 -18.34 -15.11
N GLU A 159 -3.28 -19.62 -15.31
CA GLU A 159 -2.32 -20.72 -15.11
C GLU A 159 -0.96 -20.45 -15.78
N LYS A 160 -0.94 -19.70 -16.90
CA LYS A 160 0.30 -19.33 -17.62
C LYS A 160 1.17 -18.33 -16.86
N LYS A 161 0.60 -17.61 -15.89
CA LYS A 161 1.28 -16.67 -14.99
C LYS A 161 1.73 -17.34 -13.68
N ILE A 162 1.45 -18.62 -13.46
CA ILE A 162 1.93 -19.29 -12.24
C ILE A 162 3.43 -19.54 -12.36
N LEU A 163 4.19 -19.08 -11.38
CA LEU A 163 5.62 -19.32 -11.27
C LEU A 163 5.89 -20.49 -10.34
N SER A 164 6.65 -21.47 -10.81
CA SER A 164 7.19 -22.52 -9.93
C SER A 164 8.11 -21.93 -8.86
N ALA A 165 8.18 -22.59 -7.70
CA ALA A 165 9.09 -22.20 -6.62
C ALA A 165 10.55 -22.06 -7.10
N GLY A 166 11.00 -22.91 -8.04
CA GLY A 166 12.33 -22.80 -8.66
C GLY A 166 12.51 -21.55 -9.50
N GLN A 167 11.49 -21.13 -10.26
CA GLN A 167 11.53 -19.87 -11.01
C GLN A 167 11.57 -18.66 -10.08
N VAL A 168 10.78 -18.66 -9.00
CA VAL A 168 10.80 -17.57 -8.00
C VAL A 168 12.18 -17.50 -7.33
N ALA A 169 12.74 -18.64 -6.92
CA ALA A 169 14.06 -18.72 -6.31
C ALA A 169 15.18 -18.24 -7.26
N ASN A 170 15.05 -18.44 -8.57
CA ASN A 170 16.02 -17.97 -9.54
C ASN A 170 15.93 -16.45 -9.83
N ARG A 171 14.89 -15.76 -9.35
CA ARG A 171 14.60 -14.33 -9.57
C ARG A 171 15.05 -13.44 -8.39
N PHE A 172 16.27 -13.69 -7.90
CA PHE A 172 16.83 -13.09 -6.68
C PHE A 172 17.59 -11.76 -6.90
N LEU A 173 17.81 -11.34 -8.14
CA LEU A 173 18.71 -10.23 -8.52
C LEU A 173 17.93 -8.96 -8.85
N GLU A 174 18.45 -7.77 -8.55
CA GLU A 174 18.07 -6.53 -9.28
C GLU A 174 19.30 -6.02 -10.03
N VAL A 175 19.13 -5.54 -11.26
CA VAL A 175 20.24 -5.01 -12.07
C VAL A 175 19.80 -3.81 -12.90
N GLN A 176 20.64 -2.78 -12.96
CA GLN A 176 20.36 -1.56 -13.70
C GLN A 176 21.62 -0.80 -14.10
N ILE A 177 21.52 0.05 -15.13
CA ILE A 177 22.53 1.07 -15.43
C ILE A 177 22.19 2.34 -14.66
N TYR A 178 23.16 2.92 -13.95
CA TYR A 178 23.02 4.21 -13.29
C TYR A 178 23.08 5.34 -14.34
N ARG A 179 22.04 6.17 -14.34
CA ARG A 179 21.77 7.16 -15.41
C ARG A 179 21.59 8.59 -14.91
N ASN A 180 21.83 8.82 -13.63
CA ASN A 180 21.65 10.14 -13.04
C ASN A 180 22.93 10.95 -13.13
N ARG A 181 22.78 12.26 -12.91
CA ARG A 181 23.91 13.16 -12.74
C ARG A 181 24.90 12.56 -11.71
N PRO A 182 26.22 12.62 -11.98
CA PRO A 182 26.87 13.32 -13.10
C PRO A 182 26.96 12.52 -14.42
N MET A 183 26.44 11.29 -14.47
CA MET A 183 26.40 10.49 -15.71
C MET A 183 25.31 10.99 -16.66
N LEU A 184 25.44 10.61 -17.94
CA LEU A 184 24.43 10.87 -18.96
C LEU A 184 23.39 9.74 -18.96
N PRO A 185 22.11 10.03 -19.27
CA PRO A 185 21.08 9.01 -19.34
C PRO A 185 21.25 8.05 -20.52
N ASN A 186 21.87 8.52 -21.60
CA ASN A 186 22.16 7.75 -22.81
C ASN A 186 23.67 7.66 -23.04
N LEU A 187 24.06 6.77 -23.95
CA LEU A 187 25.43 6.76 -24.48
C LEU A 187 25.75 8.10 -25.14
N SER A 188 27.01 8.49 -25.04
CA SER A 188 27.51 9.79 -25.52
C SER A 188 27.81 9.83 -27.01
N GLY A 189 27.87 8.66 -27.66
CA GLY A 189 28.37 8.50 -29.03
C GLY A 189 29.90 8.48 -29.13
N LEU A 190 30.62 8.58 -28.01
CA LEU A 190 32.07 8.42 -27.98
C LEU A 190 32.46 6.98 -28.33
N ALA A 191 33.56 6.82 -29.06
CA ALA A 191 34.08 5.50 -29.45
C ALA A 191 34.41 4.60 -28.25
N LEU A 192 34.77 5.18 -27.11
CA LEU A 192 34.97 4.47 -25.84
C LEU A 192 34.37 5.28 -24.69
N GLU A 193 33.54 4.63 -23.89
CA GLU A 193 32.99 5.19 -22.67
C GLU A 193 32.72 4.11 -21.61
N TYR A 194 32.64 4.48 -20.33
CA TYR A 194 32.33 3.58 -19.23
C TYR A 194 30.95 3.87 -18.62
N ALA A 195 30.12 2.86 -18.47
CA ALA A 195 28.86 2.95 -17.74
C ALA A 195 28.98 2.32 -16.34
N VAL A 196 28.12 2.73 -15.42
CA VAL A 196 28.00 2.10 -14.10
C VAL A 196 26.81 1.14 -14.12
N VAL A 197 27.06 -0.14 -13.85
CA VAL A 197 26.01 -1.13 -13.60
C VAL A 197 25.90 -1.38 -12.10
N GLN A 198 24.69 -1.31 -11.56
CA GLN A 198 24.40 -1.61 -10.17
C GLN A 198 23.69 -2.94 -10.05
N ILE A 199 24.10 -3.75 -9.09
CA ILE A 199 23.59 -5.09 -8.86
C ILE A 199 23.22 -5.24 -7.38
N TYR A 200 21.99 -5.68 -7.11
CA TYR A 200 21.52 -6.09 -5.78
C TYR A 200 21.20 -7.58 -5.81
N SER A 201 21.46 -8.27 -4.71
CA SER A 201 21.05 -9.67 -4.54
C SER A 201 20.27 -9.83 -3.25
N LYS A 202 19.10 -10.46 -3.33
CA LYS A 202 18.33 -10.91 -2.15
C LYS A 202 19.02 -12.05 -1.40
N ASP A 203 19.71 -12.90 -2.16
CA ASP A 203 20.30 -14.14 -1.68
C ASP A 203 21.79 -14.00 -1.37
N ALA A 204 22.30 -14.92 -0.54
CA ALA A 204 23.74 -15.12 -0.29
C ALA A 204 24.24 -16.42 -0.95
N GLY A 205 25.56 -16.61 -0.97
CA GLY A 205 26.22 -17.83 -1.44
C GLY A 205 26.78 -17.71 -2.85
N GLN A 206 27.07 -18.85 -3.47
CA GLN A 206 27.48 -18.90 -4.87
C GLN A 206 26.24 -18.89 -5.76
N ARG A 207 26.19 -17.98 -6.74
CA ARG A 207 25.10 -17.83 -7.70
C ARG A 207 25.66 -17.51 -9.07
N GLU A 208 25.25 -18.25 -10.08
CA GLU A 208 25.49 -17.86 -11.47
C GLU A 208 24.44 -16.81 -11.87
N ILE A 209 24.90 -15.74 -12.51
CA ILE A 209 24.05 -14.66 -13.01
C ILE A 209 24.34 -14.49 -14.50
N GLU A 210 23.30 -14.59 -15.32
CA GLU A 210 23.35 -14.22 -16.73
C GLU A 210 23.08 -12.72 -16.87
N ILE A 211 23.99 -11.98 -17.50
CA ILE A 211 23.85 -10.54 -17.73
C ILE A 211 23.96 -10.27 -19.22
N GLY A 212 22.95 -9.59 -19.78
CA GLY A 212 22.93 -9.13 -21.16
C GLY A 212 22.84 -7.62 -21.29
N PHE A 213 23.31 -7.11 -22.42
CA PHE A 213 23.22 -5.68 -22.76
C PHE A 213 22.62 -5.48 -24.16
N HIS A 214 21.89 -4.37 -24.35
CA HIS A 214 21.34 -3.97 -25.66
C HIS A 214 21.17 -2.46 -25.77
N VAL A 215 20.99 -1.94 -26.98
CA VAL A 215 20.77 -0.50 -27.27
C VAL A 215 19.49 -0.22 -28.07
N GLY A 216 18.57 -1.20 -28.17
CA GLY A 216 17.28 -1.07 -28.85
C GLY A 216 16.73 -2.40 -29.38
N GLN A 217 15.55 -2.40 -30.01
CA GLN A 217 15.02 -3.60 -30.68
C GLN A 217 15.85 -3.95 -31.93
N GLY A 218 16.12 -5.23 -32.15
CA GLY A 218 16.86 -5.73 -33.32
C GLY A 218 18.38 -5.83 -33.15
N THR A 219 18.94 -5.50 -31.98
CA THR A 219 20.39 -5.60 -31.71
C THR A 219 20.83 -7.02 -31.29
N GLN A 220 19.91 -7.98 -31.26
CA GLN A 220 20.09 -9.38 -30.86
C GLN A 220 20.10 -10.24 -32.12
N ASP A 221 21.26 -10.77 -32.51
CA ASP A 221 21.41 -11.62 -33.69
C ASP A 221 21.77 -13.05 -33.27
N ILE A 222 21.30 -14.05 -34.03
CA ILE A 222 21.44 -15.49 -33.75
C ILE A 222 22.92 -15.93 -33.75
N GLY A 223 23.84 -15.08 -34.24
CA GLY A 223 25.29 -15.28 -34.21
C GLY A 223 26.08 -14.48 -33.16
N PHE A 224 25.47 -13.59 -32.38
CA PHE A 224 26.16 -12.73 -31.41
C PHE A 224 25.63 -12.97 -29.99
N ARG A 225 26.49 -13.47 -29.09
CA ARG A 225 26.15 -13.54 -27.66
C ARG A 225 26.23 -12.14 -27.06
N ASN A 226 25.07 -11.53 -26.85
CA ASN A 226 24.92 -10.29 -26.10
C ASN A 226 24.77 -10.54 -24.59
N THR A 227 25.02 -11.77 -24.13
CA THR A 227 24.96 -12.19 -22.72
C THR A 227 26.27 -12.82 -22.26
N VAL A 228 26.53 -12.75 -20.95
CA VAL A 228 27.64 -13.43 -20.28
C VAL A 228 27.14 -14.05 -18.97
N ASN A 229 27.57 -15.29 -18.70
CA ASN A 229 27.31 -15.97 -17.43
C ASN A 229 28.49 -15.75 -16.48
N ILE A 230 28.21 -15.30 -15.26
CA ILE A 230 29.20 -14.97 -14.27
C ILE A 230 28.85 -15.64 -12.95
N LEU A 231 29.75 -16.46 -12.41
CA LEU A 231 29.63 -16.99 -11.07
C LEU A 231 30.02 -15.91 -10.04
N PHE A 232 29.05 -15.47 -9.24
CA PHE A 232 29.24 -14.51 -8.17
C PHE A 232 29.37 -15.19 -6.81
N SER A 233 30.29 -14.65 -5.99
CA SER A 233 30.36 -14.93 -4.57
C SER A 233 29.63 -13.85 -3.79
N ILE A 234 28.48 -14.20 -3.22
CA ILE A 234 27.61 -13.27 -2.51
C ILE A 234 27.79 -13.45 -1.00
N SER A 235 28.38 -12.46 -0.34
CA SER A 235 28.63 -12.49 1.10
C SER A 235 27.32 -12.33 1.87
N PRO A 236 27.11 -13.06 2.98
CA PRO A 236 25.91 -12.90 3.80
C PRO A 236 25.89 -11.50 4.45
N SER A 237 24.69 -10.96 4.61
CA SER A 237 24.46 -9.72 5.36
C SER A 237 24.51 -9.95 6.86
N VAL A 238 24.55 -8.87 7.64
CA VAL A 238 24.46 -8.95 9.10
C VAL A 238 23.01 -9.19 9.48
N LYS A 239 22.76 -10.19 10.32
CA LYS A 239 21.47 -10.42 10.96
C LYS A 239 21.27 -9.39 12.07
N VAL A 240 20.46 -8.37 11.81
CA VAL A 240 20.12 -7.32 12.79
C VAL A 240 18.82 -7.69 13.49
N THR A 241 18.93 -8.20 14.71
CA THR A 241 17.79 -8.47 15.59
C THR A 241 17.22 -7.16 16.13
N LEU A 242 15.92 -6.93 15.93
CA LEU A 242 15.20 -5.77 16.43
C LEU A 242 14.57 -6.13 17.77
N ARG A 243 14.99 -5.45 18.83
CA ARG A 243 14.38 -5.56 20.17
C ARG A 243 13.38 -4.43 20.32
N VAL A 244 12.11 -4.77 20.49
CA VAL A 244 11.00 -3.83 20.42
C VAL A 244 10.20 -3.91 21.70
N LYS A 245 10.17 -2.80 22.43
CA LYS A 245 9.33 -2.65 23.61
C LYS A 245 8.24 -1.63 23.35
N ASP A 246 7.02 -1.97 23.74
CA ASP A 246 5.86 -1.08 23.78
C ASP A 246 6.03 0.02 24.82
N ASP A 247 5.14 1.03 24.85
CA ASP A 247 5.16 2.15 25.79
C ASP A 247 5.20 1.71 27.28
N ASP A 248 4.63 0.55 27.58
CA ASP A 248 4.62 -0.06 28.92
C ASP A 248 5.79 -1.02 29.19
N GLY A 249 6.71 -1.17 28.22
CA GLY A 249 7.89 -2.03 28.31
C GLY A 249 7.68 -3.48 27.89
N SER A 250 6.44 -3.89 27.55
CA SER A 250 6.15 -5.23 27.04
C SER A 250 6.70 -5.45 25.63
N PRO A 251 6.98 -6.70 25.22
CA PRO A 251 7.38 -6.98 23.83
C PRO A 251 6.27 -6.59 22.84
N ALA A 252 6.63 -5.96 21.74
CA ALA A 252 5.68 -5.49 20.72
C ALA A 252 6.12 -5.80 19.30
N MET A 253 5.18 -5.70 18.36
CA MET A 253 5.48 -5.56 16.94
C MET A 253 5.46 -4.08 16.57
N ALA A 254 6.36 -3.67 15.67
CA ALA A 254 6.41 -2.31 15.16
C ALA A 254 6.63 -2.28 13.65
N SER A 255 6.24 -1.17 13.05
CA SER A 255 6.57 -0.78 11.68
C SER A 255 7.97 -0.15 11.65
N PHE A 256 8.79 -0.54 10.68
CA PHE A 256 10.14 -0.03 10.44
C PHE A 256 10.30 0.41 8.99
N LEU A 257 10.67 1.66 8.79
CA LEU A 257 11.19 2.18 7.53
C LEU A 257 12.69 2.36 7.65
N ILE A 258 13.46 1.59 6.87
CA ILE A 258 14.91 1.57 6.92
C ILE A 258 15.45 2.07 5.58
N THR A 259 16.22 3.16 5.61
CA THR A 259 16.83 3.76 4.42
C THR A 259 18.31 4.02 4.61
N ASP A 260 19.12 3.91 3.55
CA ASP A 260 20.50 4.40 3.56
C ASP A 260 20.66 5.81 2.96
N GLY A 261 19.58 6.38 2.43
CA GLY A 261 19.57 7.73 1.89
C GLY A 261 20.22 7.87 0.52
N ILE A 262 20.59 6.76 -0.14
CA ILE A 262 21.29 6.80 -1.43
C ILE A 262 20.30 6.53 -2.56
N GLU A 263 20.18 7.53 -3.44
CA GLU A 263 19.34 7.50 -4.62
C GLU A 263 19.99 6.71 -5.75
N ARG A 264 19.68 5.41 -5.81
CA ARG A 264 20.23 4.50 -6.84
C ARG A 264 19.34 4.43 -8.07
N ILE A 265 18.06 4.70 -7.90
CA ILE A 265 17.05 4.46 -8.92
C ILE A 265 16.30 5.78 -9.15
N LEU A 266 16.50 6.39 -10.32
CA LEU A 266 15.78 7.57 -10.80
C LEU A 266 15.59 7.41 -12.31
N ASP A 267 14.46 7.88 -12.84
CA ASP A 267 14.37 8.25 -14.25
C ASP A 267 13.24 9.26 -14.50
N ASP A 268 13.59 10.35 -15.20
CA ASP A 268 12.70 11.37 -15.77
C ASP A 268 11.86 10.82 -16.96
N SER A 269 11.99 9.53 -17.30
CA SER A 269 11.26 8.85 -18.39
C SER A 269 9.94 8.18 -17.97
N ILE A 270 9.57 8.21 -16.68
CA ILE A 270 8.34 7.56 -16.19
C ILE A 270 7.14 8.47 -16.42
N GLN A 271 6.73 8.64 -17.67
CA GLN A 271 5.40 9.18 -17.98
C GLN A 271 4.28 8.16 -17.67
N THR A 272 4.58 6.87 -17.52
CA THR A 272 3.64 5.85 -17.04
C THR A 272 4.33 4.75 -16.21
N ILE A 273 3.68 4.35 -15.11
CA ILE A 273 4.05 3.21 -14.23
C ILE A 273 4.25 1.89 -15.01
N GLU A 274 3.64 1.80 -16.19
CA GLU A 274 3.63 0.63 -17.06
C GLU A 274 5.03 0.20 -17.53
N ASN A 275 5.97 1.13 -17.76
CA ASN A 275 7.25 0.82 -18.42
C ASN A 275 8.37 0.37 -17.47
N ALA A 276 8.35 0.79 -16.20
CA ALA A 276 9.35 0.36 -15.21
C ALA A 276 8.94 -0.94 -14.50
N GLY A 277 7.69 -1.38 -14.65
CA GLY A 277 7.07 -2.38 -13.79
C GLY A 277 6.71 -1.77 -12.43
N ILE A 278 5.49 -2.07 -11.97
CA ILE A 278 4.88 -1.56 -10.74
C ILE A 278 5.83 -1.69 -9.50
N ARG A 279 6.71 -2.69 -9.48
CA ARG A 279 7.62 -2.99 -8.35
C ARG A 279 8.86 -2.12 -8.29
N LEU A 280 9.46 -1.82 -9.43
CA LEU A 280 10.54 -0.84 -9.50
C LEU A 280 9.97 0.54 -9.18
N GLY A 281 8.75 0.83 -9.64
CA GLY A 281 7.98 1.99 -9.18
C GLY A 281 7.80 2.02 -7.65
N ALA A 282 7.37 0.93 -7.03
CA ALA A 282 7.23 0.83 -5.57
C ALA A 282 8.57 0.91 -4.81
N ALA A 283 9.66 0.39 -5.39
CA ALA A 283 11.01 0.53 -4.83
C ALA A 283 11.60 1.94 -5.01
N GLN A 284 11.09 2.71 -5.97
CA GLN A 284 11.52 4.08 -6.33
C GLN A 284 10.67 5.18 -5.68
N ARG A 285 9.38 4.93 -5.43
CA ARG A 285 8.41 5.96 -5.06
C ARG A 285 8.13 5.98 -3.57
N ASP A 286 8.02 7.19 -3.05
CA ASP A 286 7.32 7.51 -1.80
C ASP A 286 5.91 8.05 -2.13
N TRP A 287 4.98 7.80 -1.20
CA TRP A 287 3.69 8.49 -0.93
C TRP A 287 2.78 8.89 -2.11
N LYS A 288 3.04 8.40 -3.32
CA LYS A 288 2.11 8.49 -4.46
C LYS A 288 1.54 7.10 -4.64
N SER A 289 0.38 6.86 -4.03
CA SER A 289 -0.35 5.60 -4.09
C SER A 289 -0.28 4.97 -5.48
N MET A 290 -0.10 3.65 -5.53
CA MET A 290 0.05 2.91 -6.79
C MET A 290 -1.17 3.04 -7.69
N PHE A 291 -2.32 3.39 -7.09
CA PHE A 291 -3.55 3.84 -7.73
C PHE A 291 -3.52 5.34 -8.04
N ALA A 292 -2.56 5.74 -8.87
CA ALA A 292 -2.45 7.03 -9.52
C ALA A 292 -3.60 7.33 -10.53
N SER A 293 -4.82 6.86 -10.25
CA SER A 293 -6.06 7.32 -10.90
C SER A 293 -6.35 8.78 -10.54
N PHE A 294 -5.72 9.33 -9.49
CA PHE A 294 -5.77 10.76 -9.15
C PHE A 294 -4.38 11.38 -9.30
N ARG A 295 -3.99 11.63 -10.55
CA ARG A 295 -2.76 12.34 -10.92
C ARG A 295 -2.80 13.75 -10.32
N ASN A 296 -2.08 14.03 -9.23
CA ASN A 296 -1.38 15.30 -8.95
C ASN A 296 -0.80 15.46 -7.54
N TYR A 297 -0.96 14.50 -6.64
CA TYR A 297 -0.41 14.64 -5.30
C TYR A 297 1.14 14.55 -5.30
N LYS A 298 1.84 15.64 -4.98
CA LYS A 298 3.30 15.71 -4.83
C LYS A 298 3.63 15.97 -3.36
N VAL A 299 3.89 14.92 -2.58
CA VAL A 299 4.47 15.10 -1.24
C VAL A 299 5.97 15.34 -1.34
N PRO A 300 6.56 16.19 -0.46
CA PRO A 300 7.92 16.71 -0.63
C PRO A 300 9.06 15.74 -0.26
N ALA A 301 8.83 14.44 -0.07
CA ALA A 301 9.87 13.48 0.29
C ALA A 301 9.96 12.37 -0.75
N THR A 302 11.16 12.12 -1.29
CA THR A 302 11.47 10.88 -2.00
C THR A 302 12.19 9.97 -1.01
N LEU A 303 11.65 8.78 -0.77
CA LEU A 303 12.35 7.74 -0.01
C LEU A 303 13.33 7.06 -0.96
N VAL A 304 14.61 7.07 -0.57
CA VAL A 304 15.70 6.52 -1.39
C VAL A 304 16.48 5.47 -0.61
N GLY A 305 16.79 4.36 -1.28
CA GLY A 305 17.55 3.26 -0.70
C GLY A 305 16.83 2.53 0.43
N ILE A 306 15.64 2.00 0.15
CA ILE A 306 14.78 1.28 1.11
C ILE A 306 15.27 -0.17 1.29
N TYR A 307 15.24 -0.67 2.54
CA TYR A 307 15.64 -2.03 2.91
C TYR A 307 14.56 -2.78 3.72
N PRO A 308 14.35 -4.08 3.46
CA PRO A 308 14.78 -4.82 2.26
C PRO A 308 14.20 -4.22 0.98
N LEU A 309 14.87 -4.40 -0.16
CA LEU A 309 14.44 -3.81 -1.43
C LEU A 309 13.02 -4.27 -1.80
N PRO A 310 12.03 -3.35 -1.92
CA PRO A 310 10.64 -3.73 -2.16
C PRO A 310 10.44 -4.61 -3.39
N ALA A 311 11.13 -4.33 -4.49
CA ALA A 311 11.05 -5.10 -5.74
C ALA A 311 11.44 -6.59 -5.63
N ARG A 312 12.13 -6.97 -4.53
CA ARG A 312 12.58 -8.34 -4.28
C ARG A 312 11.86 -9.00 -3.08
N ARG A 313 10.87 -8.34 -2.49
CA ARG A 313 10.02 -8.93 -1.44
C ARG A 313 8.98 -9.87 -2.03
N VAL A 314 8.83 -11.03 -1.41
CA VAL A 314 7.98 -12.11 -1.89
C VAL A 314 7.32 -12.75 -0.66
N ALA A 315 6.19 -12.19 -0.22
CA ALA A 315 5.55 -12.56 1.06
C ALA A 315 5.32 -14.07 1.22
N ALA A 316 5.00 -14.78 0.14
CA ALA A 316 4.79 -16.23 0.15
C ALA A 316 6.02 -17.07 0.54
N TYR A 317 7.24 -16.54 0.39
CA TYR A 317 8.50 -17.28 0.62
C TYR A 317 9.46 -16.61 1.61
N ASP A 318 9.22 -15.34 1.95
CA ASP A 318 10.07 -14.62 2.90
C ASP A 318 9.81 -15.10 4.34
N GLU A 319 10.87 -15.18 5.15
CA GLU A 319 10.77 -15.59 6.56
C GLU A 319 9.79 -14.69 7.33
N TYR A 320 9.82 -13.40 7.03
CA TYR A 320 8.83 -12.43 7.47
C TYR A 320 8.15 -11.84 6.24
N PRO A 321 6.83 -12.01 6.09
CA PRO A 321 6.09 -11.58 4.91
C PRO A 321 6.06 -10.05 4.87
N ASP A 322 6.85 -9.47 3.97
CA ASP A 322 6.86 -8.02 3.71
C ASP A 322 6.22 -7.74 2.35
N PHE A 323 5.35 -6.73 2.29
CA PHE A 323 4.71 -6.37 1.05
C PHE A 323 5.62 -5.52 0.18
N PHE A 324 5.65 -5.82 -1.12
CA PHE A 324 6.51 -5.14 -2.10
C PHE A 324 6.06 -3.71 -2.41
N PHE A 325 4.80 -3.39 -2.11
CA PHE A 325 4.21 -2.06 -2.34
C PHE A 325 4.38 -1.11 -1.16
N GLN A 326 4.74 -1.63 0.02
CA GLN A 326 4.94 -0.82 1.22
C GLN A 326 6.41 -0.42 1.37
N PRO A 327 6.72 0.83 1.76
CA PRO A 327 8.10 1.21 2.07
C PRO A 327 8.57 0.58 3.39
N GLN A 328 7.69 0.50 4.39
CA GLN A 328 7.96 -0.11 5.69
C GLN A 328 7.93 -1.65 5.64
N ILE A 329 8.48 -2.25 6.69
CA ILE A 329 8.32 -3.64 7.08
C ILE A 329 7.80 -3.73 8.52
N TYR A 330 7.27 -4.89 8.93
CA TYR A 330 6.81 -5.08 10.31
C TYR A 330 7.63 -6.15 11.00
N ARG A 331 8.05 -5.90 12.24
CA ARG A 331 8.84 -6.86 13.02
C ARG A 331 8.39 -6.90 14.47
N SER A 332 8.20 -8.12 14.99
CA SER A 332 8.01 -8.41 16.41
C SER A 332 9.33 -8.33 17.18
N ASP A 333 9.26 -8.14 18.49
CA ASP A 333 10.43 -8.24 19.37
C ASP A 333 11.21 -9.54 19.13
N GLY A 334 12.50 -9.40 18.85
CA GLY A 334 13.41 -10.51 18.58
C GLY A 334 13.46 -10.99 17.13
N GLU A 335 12.56 -10.53 16.26
CA GLU A 335 12.67 -10.74 14.81
C GLU A 335 13.80 -9.89 14.23
N HIS A 336 14.13 -10.10 12.95
CA HIS A 336 15.32 -9.52 12.37
C HIS A 336 15.15 -9.03 10.94
N VAL A 337 16.13 -8.23 10.51
CA VAL A 337 16.33 -7.81 9.13
C VAL A 337 17.80 -8.08 8.76
N LEU A 338 18.03 -8.47 7.51
CA LEU A 338 19.37 -8.69 6.96
C LEU A 338 19.84 -7.40 6.30
N LEU A 339 20.85 -6.76 6.87
CA LEU A 339 21.41 -5.50 6.39
C LEU A 339 22.92 -5.62 6.13
N PRO A 340 23.42 -5.08 5.01
CA PRO A 340 24.85 -4.87 4.83
C PRO A 340 25.45 -4.02 5.96
N PRO A 341 26.76 -4.14 6.23
CA PRO A 341 27.45 -3.17 7.08
C PRO A 341 27.28 -1.75 6.51
N GLY A 342 26.92 -0.79 7.35
CA GLY A 342 26.58 0.55 6.88
C GLY A 342 25.86 1.41 7.92
N LYS A 343 25.49 2.62 7.52
CA LYS A 343 24.66 3.53 8.31
C LYS A 343 23.28 3.63 7.68
N TYR A 344 22.24 3.54 8.50
CA TYR A 344 20.86 3.56 8.07
C TYR A 344 20.06 4.56 8.91
N ASN A 345 19.15 5.29 8.27
CA ASN A 345 18.09 6.02 8.94
C ASN A 345 16.93 5.05 9.16
N VAL A 346 16.45 4.95 10.39
CA VAL A 346 15.34 4.07 10.77
C VAL A 346 14.23 4.92 11.35
N THR A 347 13.04 4.84 10.76
CA THR A 347 11.81 5.35 11.37
C THR A 347 11.02 4.18 11.93
N VAL A 348 10.68 4.23 13.22
CA VAL A 348 9.88 3.19 13.90
C VAL A 348 8.58 3.80 14.43
N SER A 349 7.45 3.08 14.27
CA SER A 349 6.13 3.44 14.80
C SER A 349 5.23 2.21 14.95
N ARG A 350 4.00 2.38 15.47
CA ARG A 350 3.00 1.31 15.59
C ARG A 350 1.56 1.86 15.49
N GLY A 351 1.15 2.34 14.32
CA GLY A 351 -0.16 3.00 14.16
C GLY A 351 -0.20 4.46 14.66
N PRO A 352 -1.36 5.13 14.51
CA PRO A 352 -1.51 6.57 14.72
C PRO A 352 -1.47 7.00 16.19
N GLU A 353 -1.73 6.10 17.13
CA GLU A 353 -1.62 6.35 18.59
C GLU A 353 -0.17 6.49 19.10
N TYR A 354 0.82 6.24 18.22
CA TYR A 354 2.24 6.30 18.53
C TYR A 354 2.93 7.46 17.83
N ILE A 355 3.97 7.98 18.49
CA ILE A 355 4.83 9.03 17.95
C ILE A 355 5.91 8.36 17.11
N PRO A 356 5.99 8.61 15.79
CA PRO A 356 7.07 8.06 14.97
C PRO A 356 8.44 8.54 15.47
N GLN A 357 9.38 7.60 15.64
CA GLN A 357 10.73 7.89 16.13
C GLN A 357 11.74 7.67 15.01
N LYS A 358 12.56 8.68 14.74
CA LYS A 358 13.68 8.60 13.78
C LYS A 358 14.99 8.38 14.54
N THR A 359 15.77 7.40 14.13
CA THR A 359 17.09 7.09 14.72
C THR A 359 18.09 6.67 13.64
N GLN A 360 19.38 6.76 13.93
CA GLN A 360 20.43 6.25 13.07
C GLN A 360 20.92 4.89 13.59
N LEU A 361 20.88 3.87 12.75
CA LEU A 361 21.40 2.54 13.00
C LEU A 361 22.76 2.38 12.30
N VAL A 362 23.77 1.92 13.03
CA VAL A 362 25.09 1.58 12.48
C VAL A 362 25.29 0.07 12.54
N VAL A 363 25.32 -0.58 11.39
CA VAL A 363 25.54 -2.02 11.26
C VAL A 363 27.05 -2.26 11.09
N PRO A 364 27.72 -2.93 12.04
CA PRO A 364 29.17 -3.09 12.01
C PRO A 364 29.61 -4.13 10.97
N ALA A 365 30.82 -3.92 10.41
CA ALA A 365 31.45 -4.88 9.51
C ALA A 365 32.06 -6.07 10.27
N GLY A 366 32.18 -7.22 9.59
CA GLY A 366 32.89 -8.39 10.12
C GLY A 366 32.15 -9.21 11.17
N VAL A 367 30.90 -8.85 11.52
CA VAL A 367 30.06 -9.62 12.44
C VAL A 367 28.94 -10.35 11.70
N LYS A 368 28.45 -11.45 12.27
CA LYS A 368 27.28 -12.18 11.74
C LYS A 368 25.95 -11.67 12.29
N ASN A 369 25.94 -11.23 13.54
CA ASN A 369 24.75 -10.80 14.25
C ASN A 369 24.98 -9.43 14.90
N HIS A 370 23.95 -8.61 14.92
CA HIS A 370 23.88 -7.34 15.63
C HIS A 370 22.47 -7.18 16.23
N ALA A 371 22.32 -6.37 17.28
CA ALA A 371 21.02 -6.12 17.89
C ALA A 371 20.79 -4.62 18.03
N ALA A 372 19.59 -4.17 17.66
CA ALA A 372 19.16 -2.79 17.78
C ALA A 372 17.90 -2.73 18.65
N SER A 373 17.86 -1.84 19.63
CA SER A 373 16.75 -1.73 20.59
C SER A 373 15.94 -0.48 20.36
N PHE A 374 14.62 -0.64 20.40
CA PHE A 374 13.64 0.41 20.17
C PHE A 374 12.61 0.39 21.29
N GLN A 375 12.37 1.56 21.87
CA GLN A 375 11.35 1.79 22.88
C GLN A 375 10.30 2.69 22.24
N LEU A 376 9.12 2.12 21.96
CA LEU A 376 8.00 2.83 21.37
C LEU A 376 7.50 3.92 22.33
N LYS A 377 7.01 5.01 21.75
CA LYS A 377 6.39 6.13 22.47
C LYS A 377 4.96 6.30 21.99
N ARG A 378 4.02 6.12 22.90
CA ARG A 378 2.59 6.31 22.67
C ARG A 378 2.17 7.69 23.20
N TRP A 379 1.34 8.42 22.45
CA TRP A 379 0.78 9.71 22.92
C TRP A 379 -0.63 9.55 23.48
N LEU A 380 -1.35 8.50 23.09
CA LEU A 380 -2.70 8.18 23.56
C LEU A 380 -2.90 6.66 23.53
N ASN A 381 -3.54 6.09 24.56
CA ASN A 381 -3.93 4.67 24.57
C ASN A 381 -5.45 4.57 24.72
N MET A 382 -6.18 4.45 23.62
CA MET A 382 -7.64 4.40 23.67
C MET A 382 -8.17 3.13 24.33
N SER A 383 -7.47 2.00 24.15
CA SER A 383 -7.86 0.72 24.75
C SER A 383 -7.85 0.76 26.28
N LYS A 384 -6.92 1.51 26.90
CA LYS A 384 -6.90 1.74 28.37
C LYS A 384 -8.11 2.57 28.85
N LEU A 385 -8.79 3.28 27.95
CA LEU A 385 -10.01 4.04 28.22
C LEU A 385 -11.29 3.26 27.85
N GLY A 386 -11.18 1.99 27.45
CA GLY A 386 -12.29 1.14 27.02
C GLY A 386 -12.76 1.36 25.58
N TRP A 387 -11.97 2.10 24.78
CA TRP A 387 -12.24 2.34 23.36
C TRP A 387 -11.27 1.56 22.49
N HIS A 388 -11.78 0.77 21.56
CA HIS A 388 -11.01 -0.14 20.74
C HIS A 388 -11.04 0.28 19.28
N SER A 389 -9.89 0.19 18.61
CA SER A 389 -9.73 0.52 17.19
C SER A 389 -10.18 -0.65 16.31
N ALA A 390 -10.85 -0.36 15.20
CA ALA A 390 -11.32 -1.37 14.26
C ALA A 390 -11.26 -0.89 12.82
N ASP A 391 -10.84 -1.77 11.92
CA ASP A 391 -10.99 -1.63 10.47
C ASP A 391 -11.80 -2.82 9.96
N HIS A 392 -12.99 -2.58 9.42
CA HIS A 392 -13.84 -3.67 8.92
C HIS A 392 -13.63 -3.97 7.43
N HIS A 393 -12.75 -3.25 6.73
CA HIS A 393 -12.57 -3.42 5.29
C HIS A 393 -11.09 -3.56 4.94
N VAL A 394 -10.61 -4.79 4.99
CA VAL A 394 -9.24 -5.15 4.66
C VAL A 394 -9.24 -6.33 3.71
N HIS A 395 -8.47 -6.29 2.65
CA HIS A 395 -8.27 -7.40 1.73
C HIS A 395 -6.91 -8.06 1.93
N ALA A 396 -6.84 -9.35 1.59
CA ALA A 396 -5.63 -10.15 1.57
C ALA A 396 -5.14 -10.49 0.15
N ALA A 397 -5.82 -9.97 -0.88
CA ALA A 397 -5.49 -10.22 -2.28
C ALA A 397 -6.15 -9.20 -3.21
N GLY A 398 -5.74 -9.19 -4.49
CA GLY A 398 -6.14 -8.17 -5.47
C GLY A 398 -5.58 -6.77 -5.19
N CYS A 399 -5.93 -5.82 -6.05
CA CYS A 399 -5.45 -4.42 -5.97
C CYS A 399 -3.92 -4.29 -5.98
N SER A 400 -3.26 -3.86 -4.90
CA SER A 400 -1.80 -3.80 -4.84
C SER A 400 -1.13 -5.15 -4.55
N HIS A 401 -1.90 -6.19 -4.18
CA HIS A 401 -1.36 -7.52 -3.93
C HIS A 401 -0.89 -8.23 -5.21
N TYR A 402 -0.48 -9.49 -5.08
CA TYR A 402 0.05 -10.29 -6.17
C TYR A 402 -1.06 -10.97 -6.97
N ASP A 403 -0.83 -11.22 -8.26
CA ASP A 403 -1.64 -12.17 -9.03
C ASP A 403 -1.44 -13.60 -8.49
N SER A 404 -0.20 -14.12 -8.40
CA SER A 404 0.03 -15.46 -7.84
C SER A 404 1.49 -15.72 -7.47
N PRO A 405 1.72 -16.56 -6.44
CA PRO A 405 1.92 -17.99 -6.71
C PRO A 405 1.10 -18.94 -5.79
N ASP A 406 0.09 -18.44 -5.06
CA ASP A 406 -1.15 -19.15 -4.69
C ASP A 406 -2.23 -18.12 -4.24
N GLU A 407 -2.33 -17.03 -5.02
CA GLU A 407 -3.43 -16.04 -5.16
C GLU A 407 -3.76 -15.01 -4.04
N GLY A 408 -2.95 -14.89 -2.99
CA GLY A 408 -3.06 -13.81 -2.00
C GLY A 408 -2.03 -13.92 -0.87
N VAL A 409 -2.18 -13.14 0.18
CA VAL A 409 -1.41 -13.27 1.43
C VAL A 409 -2.20 -14.08 2.44
N LYS A 410 -1.51 -14.78 3.34
CA LYS A 410 -2.13 -15.67 4.34
C LYS A 410 -2.66 -14.89 5.53
N PRO A 411 -3.56 -15.47 6.35
CA PRO A 411 -4.01 -14.85 7.60
C PRO A 411 -2.87 -14.35 8.49
N ASN A 412 -1.76 -15.11 8.60
CA ASN A 412 -0.61 -14.70 9.41
C ASN A 412 0.13 -13.46 8.87
N ASP A 413 0.03 -13.20 7.57
CA ASP A 413 0.63 -12.04 6.91
C ASP A 413 -0.24 -10.81 7.18
N MET A 414 -1.57 -10.94 7.11
CA MET A 414 -2.51 -9.88 7.47
C MET A 414 -2.51 -9.58 8.97
N TRP A 415 -2.37 -10.60 9.80
CA TRP A 415 -2.20 -10.45 11.25
C TRP A 415 -1.02 -9.53 11.58
N ARG A 416 0.10 -9.69 10.88
CA ARG A 416 1.28 -8.81 11.03
C ARG A 416 0.95 -7.35 10.70
N GLN A 417 0.17 -7.08 9.66
CA GLN A 417 -0.28 -5.72 9.35
C GLN A 417 -1.16 -5.15 10.48
N ALA A 418 -2.16 -5.92 10.93
CA ALA A 418 -3.09 -5.47 11.97
C ALA A 418 -2.40 -5.17 13.30
N ILE A 419 -1.50 -6.04 13.77
CA ILE A 419 -0.76 -5.84 15.02
C ILE A 419 0.29 -4.73 14.88
N GLY A 420 0.94 -4.65 13.72
CA GLY A 420 1.91 -3.60 13.39
C GLY A 420 1.33 -2.19 13.40
N GLU A 421 0.01 -2.05 13.13
CA GLU A 421 -0.73 -0.79 13.11
C GLU A 421 -1.65 -0.58 14.34
N ASP A 422 -1.47 -1.40 15.38
CA ASP A 422 -2.22 -1.38 16.65
C ASP A 422 -3.75 -1.40 16.49
N LEU A 423 -4.25 -2.23 15.57
CA LEU A 423 -5.68 -2.49 15.42
C LEU A 423 -6.18 -3.50 16.46
N ASN A 424 -7.22 -3.17 17.20
CA ASN A 424 -7.88 -4.13 18.09
C ASN A 424 -8.78 -5.10 17.32
N VAL A 425 -9.39 -4.68 16.20
CA VAL A 425 -10.18 -5.53 15.32
C VAL A 425 -9.80 -5.27 13.87
N ALA A 426 -9.58 -6.34 13.10
CA ALA A 426 -9.44 -6.30 11.65
C ALA A 426 -10.38 -7.33 11.02
N ALA A 427 -11.32 -6.88 10.17
CA ALA A 427 -12.11 -7.81 9.34
C ALA A 427 -11.47 -7.92 7.96
N VAL A 428 -11.00 -9.12 7.64
CA VAL A 428 -10.40 -9.44 6.35
C VAL A 428 -11.50 -9.96 5.43
N LEU A 429 -11.80 -9.24 4.36
CA LEU A 429 -12.94 -9.50 3.51
C LEU A 429 -12.53 -10.30 2.27
N ALA A 430 -13.12 -11.48 2.12
CA ALA A 430 -13.10 -12.20 0.86
C ALA A 430 -13.98 -11.45 -0.16
N TRP A 431 -13.50 -11.34 -1.40
CA TRP A 431 -14.10 -10.50 -2.45
C TRP A 431 -13.76 -11.03 -3.84
N GLY A 432 -14.36 -10.48 -4.89
CA GLY A 432 -14.37 -11.02 -6.26
C GLY A 432 -13.02 -11.53 -6.76
N PRO A 433 -11.99 -10.69 -6.96
CA PRO A 433 -10.70 -11.07 -7.57
C PRO A 433 -9.96 -12.22 -6.90
N SER A 434 -10.29 -12.58 -5.67
CA SER A 434 -9.61 -13.65 -4.94
C SER A 434 -10.57 -14.60 -4.24
N TRP A 435 -11.85 -14.56 -4.63
CA TRP A 435 -12.96 -15.19 -3.94
C TRP A 435 -12.66 -16.65 -3.61
N TYR A 436 -12.33 -17.44 -4.62
CA TYR A 436 -12.18 -18.90 -4.47
C TYR A 436 -10.99 -19.31 -3.59
N HIS A 437 -9.96 -18.48 -3.47
CA HIS A 437 -8.82 -18.75 -2.59
C HIS A 437 -9.08 -18.20 -1.17
N GLN A 438 -9.38 -16.91 -1.05
CA GLN A 438 -9.49 -16.24 0.25
C GLN A 438 -10.66 -16.77 1.08
N LYS A 439 -11.74 -17.20 0.42
CA LYS A 439 -12.87 -17.79 1.14
C LYS A 439 -12.53 -19.08 1.88
N THR A 440 -11.43 -19.76 1.54
CA THR A 440 -10.97 -20.94 2.29
C THR A 440 -10.54 -20.63 3.73
N PHE A 441 -10.31 -19.34 4.05
CA PHE A 441 -10.04 -18.87 5.41
C PHE A 441 -11.30 -18.45 6.18
N PHE A 442 -12.47 -18.43 5.54
CA PHE A 442 -13.74 -18.14 6.19
C PHE A 442 -14.18 -19.32 7.07
N THR A 443 -14.53 -19.01 8.32
CA THR A 443 -14.99 -20.02 9.29
C THR A 443 -16.26 -19.62 10.04
N GLY A 444 -16.78 -18.41 9.80
CA GLY A 444 -17.82 -17.80 10.62
C GLY A 444 -17.40 -17.55 12.08
N GLN A 445 -16.11 -17.67 12.42
CA GLN A 445 -15.54 -17.48 13.75
C GLN A 445 -14.32 -16.56 13.69
N ASN A 446 -13.84 -16.11 14.86
CA ASN A 446 -12.56 -15.38 14.93
C ASN A 446 -11.42 -16.28 14.45
N ASP A 447 -10.45 -15.68 13.76
CA ASP A 447 -9.24 -16.38 13.32
C ASP A 447 -8.45 -16.88 14.54
N PRO A 448 -7.84 -18.08 14.50
CA PRO A 448 -7.05 -18.65 15.60
C PRO A 448 -5.88 -17.79 16.08
N LEU A 449 -5.39 -16.84 15.26
CA LEU A 449 -4.34 -15.89 15.67
C LEU A 449 -4.83 -14.83 16.66
N SER A 450 -6.15 -14.66 16.77
CA SER A 450 -6.78 -13.69 17.67
C SER A 450 -6.34 -13.89 19.13
N THR A 451 -6.21 -12.78 19.85
CA THR A 451 -5.84 -12.73 21.27
C THR A 451 -6.89 -11.98 22.09
N ALA A 452 -6.66 -11.84 23.39
CA ALA A 452 -7.52 -11.02 24.25
C ALA A 452 -7.45 -9.50 23.93
N LYS A 453 -6.48 -9.04 23.14
CA LYS A 453 -6.25 -7.61 22.82
C LYS A 453 -6.48 -7.26 21.35
N ASN A 454 -6.49 -8.26 20.48
CA ASN A 454 -6.56 -8.09 19.03
C ASN A 454 -7.37 -9.23 18.43
N ILE A 455 -8.30 -8.92 17.53
CA ILE A 455 -9.17 -9.88 16.87
C ILE A 455 -9.01 -9.72 15.37
N MET A 456 -8.83 -10.84 14.67
CA MET A 456 -8.95 -10.89 13.22
C MET A 456 -10.06 -11.87 12.87
N ARG A 457 -10.88 -11.53 11.88
CA ARG A 457 -11.96 -12.40 11.39
C ARG A 457 -12.07 -12.26 9.88
N ASN A 458 -12.34 -13.37 9.20
CA ASN A 458 -12.67 -13.35 7.79
C ASN A 458 -14.19 -13.17 7.62
N ASP A 459 -14.60 -12.20 6.81
CA ASP A 459 -15.99 -11.91 6.44
C ASP A 459 -16.02 -11.57 4.92
N VAL A 460 -17.08 -10.95 4.39
CA VAL A 460 -17.26 -10.78 2.93
C VAL A 460 -17.46 -9.32 2.51
N GLU A 461 -16.79 -8.93 1.43
CA GLU A 461 -17.16 -7.79 0.60
C GLU A 461 -17.74 -8.32 -0.72
N VAL A 462 -18.92 -7.84 -1.09
CA VAL A 462 -19.55 -8.18 -2.38
C VAL A 462 -19.15 -7.12 -3.40
N SER A 463 -17.95 -7.29 -3.93
CA SER A 463 -17.26 -6.47 -4.94
C SER A 463 -16.68 -7.36 -6.03
N GLY A 464 -16.79 -6.95 -7.30
CA GLY A 464 -16.52 -7.84 -8.44
C GLY A 464 -17.61 -8.90 -8.68
N PHE A 465 -18.73 -8.83 -7.96
CA PHE A 465 -19.92 -9.67 -8.16
C PHE A 465 -20.90 -9.00 -9.14
N PRO A 466 -21.91 -9.71 -9.66
CA PRO A 466 -22.93 -9.13 -10.54
C PRO A 466 -23.62 -7.88 -9.97
N SER A 467 -23.76 -7.73 -8.65
CA SER A 467 -24.33 -6.54 -7.99
C SER A 467 -23.37 -5.36 -7.84
N SER A 468 -22.07 -5.53 -8.12
CA SER A 468 -21.01 -4.52 -7.90
C SER A 468 -21.32 -3.16 -8.53
N HIS A 469 -21.97 -3.15 -9.71
CA HIS A 469 -22.37 -1.92 -10.37
C HIS A 469 -23.35 -1.07 -9.55
N ALA A 470 -24.15 -1.68 -8.66
CA ALA A 470 -25.17 -1.01 -7.86
C ALA A 470 -24.65 -0.51 -6.50
N GLY A 471 -23.50 -1.03 -6.09
CA GLY A 471 -22.76 -0.62 -4.91
C GLY A 471 -22.06 -1.80 -4.26
N HIS A 472 -20.83 -1.57 -3.80
CA HIS A 472 -20.09 -2.55 -3.01
C HIS A 472 -20.59 -2.54 -1.58
N ILE A 473 -20.71 -3.74 -1.01
CA ILE A 473 -21.32 -3.94 0.29
C ILE A 473 -20.46 -4.84 1.16
N VAL A 474 -20.42 -4.50 2.45
CA VAL A 474 -19.70 -5.24 3.49
C VAL A 474 -20.71 -6.02 4.33
N LEU A 475 -20.42 -7.30 4.54
CA LEU A 475 -21.24 -8.23 5.30
C LEU A 475 -20.43 -8.77 6.47
N LEU A 476 -20.73 -8.31 7.70
CA LEU A 476 -19.97 -8.69 8.90
C LEU A 476 -20.78 -9.65 9.78
N ARG A 477 -20.07 -10.57 10.45
CA ARG A 477 -20.68 -11.61 11.29
C ARG A 477 -21.54 -12.59 10.47
N LEU A 478 -21.09 -12.92 9.25
CA LEU A 478 -21.68 -14.01 8.49
C LEU A 478 -21.40 -15.36 9.18
N LYS A 479 -22.31 -16.31 9.00
CA LYS A 479 -22.12 -17.72 9.40
C LYS A 479 -21.80 -18.61 8.19
N GLU A 480 -22.31 -18.22 7.03
CA GLU A 480 -22.13 -18.82 5.72
C GLU A 480 -21.80 -17.70 4.73
N ASP A 481 -20.79 -17.92 3.88
CA ASP A 481 -20.27 -16.94 2.91
C ASP A 481 -20.80 -17.18 1.48
N ASP A 482 -21.38 -18.35 1.18
CA ASP A 482 -22.01 -18.61 -0.12
C ASP A 482 -23.49 -18.20 -0.16
N TYR A 483 -23.83 -17.36 -1.14
CA TYR A 483 -25.22 -17.05 -1.43
C TYR A 483 -25.99 -18.33 -1.85
N PRO A 484 -27.19 -18.60 -1.32
CA PRO A 484 -27.88 -19.87 -1.52
C PRO A 484 -28.15 -20.18 -3.00
N GLY A 485 -27.87 -21.42 -3.41
CA GLY A 485 -28.12 -21.89 -4.77
C GLY A 485 -27.12 -21.41 -5.82
N THR A 486 -26.02 -20.77 -5.40
CA THR A 486 -24.94 -20.36 -6.29
C THR A 486 -23.78 -21.36 -6.27
N THR A 487 -23.07 -21.49 -7.39
CA THR A 487 -21.83 -22.29 -7.47
C THR A 487 -20.63 -21.45 -7.88
N LYS A 488 -20.88 -20.29 -8.48
CA LYS A 488 -19.88 -19.33 -8.93
C LYS A 488 -20.30 -17.91 -8.56
N VAL A 489 -19.34 -17.01 -8.52
CA VAL A 489 -19.57 -15.57 -8.30
C VAL A 489 -20.61 -15.02 -9.29
N GLU A 490 -20.57 -15.47 -10.54
CA GLU A 490 -21.49 -15.04 -11.59
C GLU A 490 -22.93 -15.52 -11.37
N ASP A 491 -23.22 -16.42 -10.43
CA ASP A 491 -24.59 -16.85 -10.13
C ASP A 491 -25.27 -15.90 -9.10
N TRP A 492 -24.50 -15.07 -8.40
CA TRP A 492 -25.00 -14.18 -7.34
C TRP A 492 -25.99 -13.12 -7.89
N PRO A 493 -26.86 -12.55 -7.03
CA PRO A 493 -27.79 -11.50 -7.44
C PRO A 493 -27.09 -10.31 -8.11
N SER A 494 -27.76 -9.69 -9.09
CA SER A 494 -27.24 -8.55 -9.86
C SER A 494 -27.58 -7.17 -9.29
N TRP A 495 -28.05 -7.10 -8.05
CA TRP A 495 -28.35 -5.89 -7.29
C TRP A 495 -28.27 -6.15 -5.78
N THR A 496 -28.19 -5.10 -4.95
CA THR A 496 -27.69 -5.24 -3.56
C THR A 496 -28.72 -5.78 -2.56
N LEU A 497 -30.01 -5.53 -2.77
CA LEU A 497 -31.06 -5.82 -1.80
C LEU A 497 -31.21 -7.32 -1.44
N PRO A 498 -31.24 -8.27 -2.40
CA PRO A 498 -31.35 -9.70 -2.07
C PRO A 498 -30.16 -10.18 -1.23
N VAL A 499 -28.97 -9.65 -1.51
CA VAL A 499 -27.73 -9.98 -0.80
C VAL A 499 -27.78 -9.50 0.65
N PHE A 500 -28.23 -8.26 0.89
CA PHE A 500 -28.47 -7.78 2.25
C PHE A 500 -29.54 -8.59 2.98
N SER A 501 -30.63 -8.93 2.30
CA SER A 501 -31.72 -9.72 2.90
C SER A 501 -31.21 -11.09 3.35
N TRP A 502 -30.37 -11.74 2.54
CA TRP A 502 -29.70 -12.99 2.89
C TRP A 502 -28.76 -12.82 4.09
N ALA A 503 -27.87 -11.82 4.08
CA ALA A 503 -26.96 -11.57 5.21
C ALA A 503 -27.74 -11.33 6.52
N LYS A 504 -28.78 -10.49 6.47
CA LYS A 504 -29.68 -10.23 7.61
C LYS A 504 -30.35 -11.49 8.14
N SER A 505 -30.71 -12.45 7.28
CA SER A 505 -31.29 -13.73 7.70
C SER A 505 -30.35 -14.55 8.58
N GLN A 506 -29.04 -14.28 8.52
CA GLN A 506 -28.02 -14.92 9.35
C GLN A 506 -27.73 -14.17 10.67
N ASN A 507 -28.39 -13.03 10.91
CA ASN A 507 -28.06 -12.06 11.97
C ASN A 507 -26.70 -11.34 11.74
N ALA A 508 -26.22 -11.30 10.50
CA ALA A 508 -25.10 -10.46 10.10
C ALA A 508 -25.51 -8.98 10.10
N ILE A 509 -24.53 -8.08 10.22
CA ILE A 509 -24.74 -6.65 9.97
C ILE A 509 -24.27 -6.28 8.56
N THR A 510 -24.91 -5.28 7.99
CA THR A 510 -24.78 -4.94 6.58
C THR A 510 -24.49 -3.46 6.38
N GLY A 511 -23.58 -3.14 5.45
CA GLY A 511 -23.24 -1.77 5.11
C GLY A 511 -22.70 -1.61 3.70
N TYR A 512 -22.56 -0.37 3.25
CA TYR A 512 -21.91 -0.04 1.98
C TYR A 512 -20.45 0.35 2.20
N ALA A 513 -19.59 -0.06 1.28
CA ALA A 513 -18.17 0.28 1.24
C ALA A 513 -17.90 1.54 0.42
N HIS A 514 -16.74 2.16 0.70
CA HIS A 514 -16.07 3.27 0.06
C HIS A 514 -17.07 4.25 -0.54
N SER A 515 -17.91 4.72 0.38
CA SER A 515 -19.29 5.09 0.06
C SER A 515 -19.38 6.23 -0.95
N GLY A 516 -18.39 7.12 -0.97
CA GLY A 516 -18.34 8.28 -1.86
C GLY A 516 -18.19 7.96 -3.34
N TRP A 517 -17.77 6.74 -3.74
CA TRP A 517 -17.55 6.44 -5.16
C TRP A 517 -18.84 6.45 -5.98
N GLY A 518 -18.91 7.34 -6.97
CA GLY A 518 -20.11 7.57 -7.77
C GLY A 518 -21.11 8.54 -7.15
N LEU A 519 -20.84 9.06 -5.94
CA LEU A 519 -21.68 10.04 -5.26
C LEU A 519 -21.22 11.48 -5.46
N GLU A 520 -20.22 11.71 -6.30
CA GLU A 520 -19.80 13.05 -6.69
C GLU A 520 -21.03 13.86 -7.16
N PRO A 521 -21.22 15.09 -6.68
CA PRO A 521 -22.32 15.93 -7.12
C PRO A 521 -22.18 16.25 -8.61
N SER A 522 -23.29 16.21 -9.34
CA SER A 522 -23.32 16.54 -10.79
C SER A 522 -22.81 17.95 -11.11
N GLN A 523 -22.82 18.85 -10.13
CA GLN A 523 -22.14 20.14 -10.14
C GLN A 523 -21.18 20.19 -8.95
N PRO A 524 -19.88 20.46 -9.17
CA PRO A 524 -18.91 20.50 -8.08
C PRO A 524 -19.31 21.46 -6.97
N THR A 525 -19.31 20.98 -5.72
CA THR A 525 -19.56 21.79 -4.52
C THR A 525 -18.82 21.21 -3.33
N LYS A 526 -18.45 22.09 -2.40
CA LYS A 526 -17.86 21.75 -1.09
C LYS A 526 -18.87 21.89 0.06
N GLU A 527 -20.09 22.34 -0.25
CA GLU A 527 -21.15 22.51 0.76
C GLU A 527 -21.62 21.16 1.31
N LEU A 528 -21.95 21.15 2.60
CA LEU A 528 -22.46 19.97 3.28
C LEU A 528 -23.47 20.41 4.36
N PRO A 529 -24.74 19.94 4.31
CA PRO A 529 -25.34 19.20 3.20
C PRO A 529 -25.49 20.10 1.95
N ASN A 530 -25.36 19.52 0.77
CA ASN A 530 -25.68 20.17 -0.51
C ASN A 530 -26.81 19.44 -1.22
N TYR A 531 -27.60 20.18 -2.00
CA TYR A 531 -28.80 19.65 -2.66
C TYR A 531 -28.57 19.36 -4.15
N VAL A 532 -27.31 19.25 -4.57
CA VAL A 532 -26.97 18.85 -5.93
C VAL A 532 -27.13 17.34 -6.04
N LEU A 533 -27.76 16.85 -7.10
CA LEU A 533 -27.95 15.40 -7.26
C LEU A 533 -26.59 14.71 -7.49
N PRO A 534 -26.36 13.56 -6.85
CA PRO A 534 -25.17 12.76 -7.07
C PRO A 534 -25.24 12.09 -8.45
N LYS A 535 -24.09 11.82 -9.05
CA LYS A 535 -24.05 11.18 -10.38
C LYS A 535 -24.61 9.76 -10.36
N MET A 536 -24.41 9.01 -9.28
CA MET A 536 -24.75 7.58 -9.13
C MET A 536 -24.09 6.68 -10.17
N ASP A 537 -22.92 7.05 -10.68
CA ASP A 537 -22.21 6.41 -11.80
C ASP A 537 -21.01 5.54 -11.41
N GLY A 538 -20.77 5.37 -10.11
CA GLY A 538 -19.69 4.55 -9.54
C GLY A 538 -20.17 3.32 -8.76
N ILE A 539 -19.27 2.79 -7.94
CA ILE A 539 -19.38 1.52 -7.21
C ILE A 539 -19.61 1.69 -5.69
N GLY A 540 -19.69 2.91 -5.18
CA GLY A 540 -19.90 3.20 -3.76
C GLY A 540 -21.35 2.98 -3.34
N ALA A 541 -21.85 3.80 -2.44
CA ALA A 541 -23.13 3.55 -1.78
C ALA A 541 -24.38 3.91 -2.62
N ASN A 542 -24.40 3.63 -3.93
CA ASN A 542 -25.44 4.16 -4.82
C ASN A 542 -26.84 3.63 -4.48
N GLU A 543 -27.00 2.32 -4.32
CA GLU A 543 -28.29 1.71 -3.91
C GLU A 543 -28.67 1.94 -2.44
N TYR A 544 -27.82 2.58 -1.64
CA TYR A 544 -28.13 2.90 -0.24
C TYR A 544 -29.43 3.65 -0.09
N ILE A 545 -29.70 4.59 -1.00
CA ILE A 545 -30.92 5.41 -0.98
C ILE A 545 -32.20 4.57 -1.07
N VAL A 546 -32.11 3.36 -1.63
CA VAL A 546 -33.20 2.38 -1.76
C VAL A 546 -33.21 1.41 -0.58
N THR A 547 -32.07 0.82 -0.24
CA THR A 547 -32.00 -0.25 0.78
C THR A 547 -32.18 0.27 2.20
N VAL A 548 -31.82 1.53 2.47
CA VAL A 548 -32.07 2.18 3.77
C VAL A 548 -33.56 2.26 4.10
N THR A 549 -34.43 2.46 3.09
CA THR A 549 -35.89 2.54 3.31
C THR A 549 -36.52 1.19 3.66
N GLN A 550 -35.73 0.12 3.60
CA GLN A 550 -36.16 -1.25 3.84
C GLN A 550 -35.53 -1.84 5.10
N ASN A 551 -34.84 -1.01 5.89
CA ASN A 551 -34.19 -1.40 7.14
C ASN A 551 -33.11 -2.50 6.94
N LEU A 552 -32.43 -2.45 5.79
CA LEU A 552 -31.41 -3.42 5.39
C LEU A 552 -29.98 -2.92 5.57
N VAL A 553 -29.77 -1.73 6.13
CA VAL A 553 -28.44 -1.10 6.26
C VAL A 553 -28.20 -0.68 7.71
N ASP A 554 -27.27 -1.35 8.39
CA ASP A 554 -26.87 -1.02 9.76
C ASP A 554 -25.84 0.10 9.78
N PHE A 555 -24.86 0.04 8.87
CA PHE A 555 -23.77 1.01 8.81
C PHE A 555 -23.49 1.51 7.40
N TYR A 556 -22.84 2.67 7.35
CA TYR A 556 -22.39 3.39 6.16
C TYR A 556 -20.91 3.66 6.36
N SER A 557 -20.05 3.13 5.49
CA SER A 557 -18.62 3.32 5.64
C SER A 557 -18.16 4.71 5.22
N ALA A 558 -17.12 5.20 5.89
CA ALA A 558 -16.48 6.47 5.57
C ALA A 558 -15.01 6.47 6.02
N GLY A 559 -14.25 7.46 5.55
CA GLY A 559 -12.86 7.65 5.94
C GLY A 559 -11.88 7.37 4.81
N ASP A 560 -12.31 6.66 3.77
CA ASP A 560 -11.47 6.21 2.67
C ASP A 560 -11.78 6.88 1.33
N THR A 561 -12.89 7.60 1.19
CA THR A 561 -13.23 8.39 -0.01
C THR A 561 -13.47 9.86 0.36
N PRO A 562 -13.67 10.79 -0.61
CA PRO A 562 -13.84 12.20 -0.30
C PRO A 562 -14.97 12.47 0.70
N ALA A 563 -14.63 13.07 1.85
CA ALA A 563 -15.56 13.29 2.96
C ALA A 563 -16.88 14.00 2.55
N PRO A 564 -16.89 15.02 1.66
CA PRO A 564 -18.15 15.61 1.20
C PRO A 564 -19.07 14.62 0.45
N TRP A 565 -18.51 13.66 -0.29
CA TRP A 565 -19.28 12.68 -1.05
C TRP A 565 -19.88 11.60 -0.15
N GLU A 566 -19.10 11.12 0.83
CA GLU A 566 -19.56 10.16 1.84
C GLU A 566 -20.67 10.74 2.71
N LEU A 567 -20.45 11.92 3.28
CA LEU A 567 -21.34 12.44 4.32
C LEU A 567 -22.66 12.99 3.77
N ASN A 568 -22.72 13.45 2.53
CA ASN A 568 -23.89 14.19 2.04
C ASN A 568 -25.15 13.32 1.97
N MET A 569 -25.05 12.14 1.35
CA MET A 569 -26.21 11.24 1.25
C MET A 569 -26.58 10.68 2.62
N TRP A 570 -25.60 10.33 3.45
CA TRP A 570 -25.85 9.91 4.83
C TRP A 570 -26.63 10.98 5.60
N TYR A 571 -26.19 12.25 5.57
CA TYR A 571 -26.89 13.37 6.21
C TYR A 571 -28.33 13.55 5.71
N HIS A 572 -28.57 13.45 4.40
CA HIS A 572 -29.92 13.54 3.85
C HIS A 572 -30.83 12.41 4.33
N THR A 573 -30.31 11.18 4.44
CA THR A 573 -31.10 10.06 4.97
C THR A 573 -31.40 10.21 6.47
N LEU A 574 -30.44 10.71 7.28
CA LEU A 574 -30.72 11.04 8.68
C LEU A 574 -31.76 12.16 8.82
N ASN A 575 -31.72 13.15 7.94
CA ASN A 575 -32.72 14.23 7.85
C ASN A 575 -34.12 13.72 7.44
N CYS A 576 -34.21 12.53 6.85
CA CYS A 576 -35.47 11.82 6.59
C CYS A 576 -35.93 10.96 7.78
N GLY A 577 -35.12 10.85 8.84
CA GLY A 577 -35.41 10.07 10.03
C GLY A 577 -34.92 8.62 10.00
N PHE A 578 -34.07 8.25 9.03
CA PHE A 578 -33.32 7.00 9.09
C PHE A 578 -32.20 7.10 10.12
N THR A 579 -31.73 5.94 10.61
CA THR A 579 -30.83 5.84 11.76
C THR A 579 -29.56 5.03 11.50
N THR A 580 -29.17 4.88 10.22
CA THR A 580 -27.94 4.17 9.83
C THR A 580 -26.70 4.80 10.48
N ARG A 581 -25.77 3.96 10.92
CA ARG A 581 -24.58 4.35 11.68
C ARG A 581 -23.38 4.58 10.75
N LEU A 582 -22.42 5.38 11.17
CA LEU A 582 -21.17 5.60 10.46
C LEU A 582 -20.11 4.63 11.00
N SER A 583 -19.31 4.01 10.12
CA SER A 583 -18.16 3.16 10.49
C SER A 583 -16.93 3.52 9.64
N GLY A 584 -15.74 3.46 10.23
CA GLY A 584 -14.48 3.80 9.58
C GLY A 584 -13.86 2.59 8.89
N GLU A 585 -13.33 2.78 7.69
CA GLU A 585 -12.70 1.71 6.92
C GLU A 585 -11.53 2.25 6.09
N THR A 586 -10.62 1.35 5.68
CA THR A 586 -9.47 1.71 4.83
C THR A 586 -9.58 1.19 3.40
N ASP A 587 -10.31 0.09 3.20
CA ASP A 587 -10.27 -0.70 1.97
C ASP A 587 -8.82 -1.00 1.54
N PHE A 588 -8.03 -1.51 2.51
CA PHE A 588 -6.62 -1.82 2.28
C PHE A 588 -6.50 -3.08 1.40
N PRO A 589 -5.67 -3.13 0.35
CA PRO A 589 -4.84 -2.08 -0.21
C PRO A 589 -5.42 -1.52 -1.53
N CYS A 590 -6.74 -1.51 -1.68
CA CYS A 590 -7.42 -1.07 -2.90
C CYS A 590 -7.49 0.45 -3.01
N ILE A 591 -7.87 1.13 -1.92
CA ILE A 591 -7.89 2.59 -1.87
C ILE A 591 -6.60 3.12 -1.25
N PHE A 592 -6.21 2.57 -0.10
CA PHE A 592 -4.95 2.90 0.58
C PHE A 592 -4.10 1.66 0.74
N ASP A 593 -2.96 1.61 0.06
CA ASP A 593 -2.01 0.50 0.12
C ASP A 593 -0.88 0.72 1.13
N GLU A 594 -0.87 1.88 1.79
CA GLU A 594 0.18 2.26 2.72
C GLU A 594 0.08 1.43 4.01
N ARG A 595 -1.08 1.43 4.67
CA ARG A 595 -1.29 0.80 6.00
C ARG A 595 -2.75 0.39 6.19
N VAL A 596 -2.99 -0.69 6.92
CA VAL A 596 -4.34 -1.01 7.42
C VAL A 596 -4.77 0.00 8.49
N GLY A 597 -6.07 0.28 8.59
CA GLY A 597 -6.63 1.20 9.56
C GLY A 597 -6.25 2.66 9.37
N MET A 598 -5.92 3.14 8.17
CA MET A 598 -5.65 4.58 7.97
C MET A 598 -6.87 5.43 8.33
N ALA A 599 -8.06 4.96 7.99
CA ALA A 599 -9.28 5.34 8.66
C ALA A 599 -9.80 4.14 9.45
N ARG A 600 -10.32 4.40 10.66
CA ARG A 600 -10.75 3.35 11.57
C ARG A 600 -11.90 3.80 12.45
N SER A 601 -12.73 2.84 12.84
CA SER A 601 -13.71 3.01 13.91
C SER A 601 -13.02 2.93 15.27
N TYR A 602 -13.47 3.74 16.21
CA TYR A 602 -13.22 3.56 17.64
C TYR A 602 -14.55 3.26 18.31
N PHE A 603 -14.67 2.07 18.90
CA PHE A 603 -15.90 1.61 19.53
C PHE A 603 -15.68 1.33 21.01
N LYS A 604 -16.74 1.50 21.80
CA LYS A 604 -16.71 1.24 23.24
C LYS A 604 -17.38 -0.09 23.53
N SER A 605 -16.62 -1.02 24.13
CA SER A 605 -17.14 -2.32 24.57
C SER A 605 -17.59 -2.25 26.04
N GLU A 606 -18.74 -2.84 26.38
CA GLU A 606 -19.17 -2.99 27.79
C GLU A 606 -18.46 -4.15 28.51
N GLU A 607 -17.98 -5.11 27.73
CA GLU A 607 -17.28 -6.31 28.20
C GLU A 607 -15.83 -6.34 27.69
N LYS A 608 -15.14 -7.46 27.91
CA LYS A 608 -13.85 -7.74 27.25
C LYS A 608 -14.01 -7.66 25.73
N LEU A 609 -12.93 -7.28 25.05
CA LEU A 609 -12.88 -7.20 23.58
C LEU A 609 -13.42 -8.51 22.96
N SER A 610 -14.42 -8.37 22.10
CA SER A 610 -15.02 -9.45 21.31
C SER A 610 -15.51 -8.92 19.97
N TYR A 611 -15.59 -9.80 18.96
CA TYR A 611 -16.09 -9.42 17.63
C TYR A 611 -17.59 -9.11 17.68
N ASP A 612 -18.36 -9.84 18.48
CA ASP A 612 -19.79 -9.56 18.66
C ASP A 612 -20.02 -8.22 19.36
N GLY A 613 -19.21 -7.88 20.37
CA GLY A 613 -19.26 -6.57 21.02
C GLY A 613 -18.90 -5.43 20.06
N TYR A 614 -17.97 -5.66 19.13
CA TYR A 614 -17.67 -4.72 18.05
C TYR A 614 -18.87 -4.50 17.12
N VAL A 615 -19.44 -5.59 16.60
CA VAL A 615 -20.60 -5.56 15.69
C VAL A 615 -21.81 -4.89 16.34
N ASP A 616 -22.07 -5.21 17.61
CA ASP A 616 -23.13 -4.58 18.41
C ASP A 616 -22.89 -3.08 18.62
N ALA A 617 -21.65 -2.67 18.90
CA ALA A 617 -21.29 -1.27 19.06
C ALA A 617 -21.49 -0.47 17.77
N ILE A 618 -21.13 -1.03 16.60
CA ILE A 618 -21.44 -0.41 15.30
C ILE A 618 -22.93 -0.25 15.13
N GLN A 619 -23.71 -1.32 15.31
CA GLN A 619 -25.15 -1.30 15.08
C GLN A 619 -25.88 -0.28 15.98
N LYS A 620 -25.44 -0.17 17.24
CA LYS A 620 -25.97 0.81 18.19
C LYS A 620 -25.49 2.24 17.91
N GLY A 621 -24.39 2.42 17.17
CA GLY A 621 -23.73 3.73 17.01
C GLY A 621 -22.92 4.13 18.24
N ARG A 622 -22.44 3.15 19.02
CA ARG A 622 -21.51 3.35 20.14
C ARG A 622 -20.06 3.37 19.65
N SER A 623 -19.84 4.10 18.57
CA SER A 623 -18.56 4.26 17.89
C SER A 623 -18.48 5.63 17.23
N TYR A 624 -17.26 6.03 16.88
CA TYR A 624 -16.98 7.16 16.00
C TYR A 624 -15.87 6.78 15.03
N ILE A 625 -15.78 7.49 13.90
CA ILE A 625 -14.72 7.28 12.91
C ILE A 625 -13.59 8.27 13.15
N SER A 626 -12.34 7.86 12.89
CA SER A 626 -11.18 8.73 12.92
C SER A 626 -10.01 8.14 12.13
N GLU A 627 -9.14 8.99 11.59
CA GLU A 627 -7.82 8.57 11.07
C GLU A 627 -6.77 8.34 12.18
N GLY A 628 -7.14 8.62 13.43
CA GLY A 628 -6.37 8.31 14.62
C GLY A 628 -5.53 9.46 15.17
N ASN A 629 -5.53 10.65 14.56
CA ASN A 629 -4.93 11.86 15.16
C ASN A 629 -5.94 12.77 15.86
N SER A 630 -7.25 12.50 15.81
CA SER A 630 -8.25 13.15 16.66
C SER A 630 -9.29 12.16 17.20
N HIS A 631 -9.71 12.33 18.44
CA HIS A 631 -10.64 11.40 19.10
C HIS A 631 -11.73 12.18 19.83
N ILE A 632 -12.96 11.68 19.75
CA ILE A 632 -14.13 12.29 20.37
C ILE A 632 -14.82 11.21 21.20
N ILE A 633 -14.69 11.30 22.53
CA ILE A 633 -15.33 10.36 23.46
C ILE A 633 -16.30 11.10 24.38
N ASN A 634 -17.11 10.34 25.12
CA ASN A 634 -18.09 10.89 26.06
C ASN A 634 -19.02 11.93 25.39
N PHE A 635 -19.43 11.66 24.15
CA PHE A 635 -20.41 12.48 23.45
C PHE A 635 -21.79 12.26 24.08
N LEU A 636 -22.27 13.31 24.76
CA LEU A 636 -23.46 13.30 25.61
C LEU A 636 -24.41 14.43 25.21
N VAL A 637 -25.72 14.15 25.22
CA VAL A 637 -26.79 15.16 25.09
C VAL A 637 -27.74 15.01 26.27
N ASN A 638 -27.79 16.00 27.16
CA ASN A 638 -28.52 15.91 28.44
C ASN A 638 -28.20 14.63 29.25
N GLY A 639 -26.94 14.18 29.18
CA GLY A 639 -26.48 12.96 29.88
C GLY A 639 -26.71 11.64 29.12
N LEU A 640 -27.43 11.65 27.99
CA LEU A 640 -27.56 10.49 27.12
C LEU A 640 -26.28 10.29 26.31
N GLU A 641 -25.60 9.15 26.46
CA GLU A 641 -24.40 8.79 25.69
C GLU A 641 -24.78 8.26 24.30
N SER A 642 -24.03 8.64 23.26
CA SER A 642 -24.21 8.04 21.92
C SER A 642 -24.06 6.53 21.98
N GLY A 643 -25.00 5.82 21.34
CA GLY A 643 -25.07 4.36 21.33
C GLY A 643 -25.85 3.77 22.51
N SER A 644 -26.29 4.58 23.47
CA SER A 644 -27.22 4.17 24.53
C SER A 644 -28.66 4.56 24.16
N ASN A 645 -29.66 3.74 24.54
CA ASN A 645 -31.08 3.98 24.26
C ASN A 645 -31.37 4.35 22.78
N ASP A 646 -30.82 3.58 21.83
CA ASP A 646 -30.84 3.84 20.38
C ASP A 646 -30.27 5.21 19.94
N SER A 647 -29.56 5.90 20.82
CA SER A 647 -29.20 7.31 20.70
C SER A 647 -30.42 8.23 20.57
N LYS A 648 -31.56 7.93 21.20
CA LYS A 648 -32.80 8.75 21.13
C LYS A 648 -33.06 9.52 22.42
N LEU A 649 -33.26 10.82 22.29
CA LEU A 649 -33.64 11.75 23.36
C LEU A 649 -34.99 12.40 23.02
N ASN A 650 -35.97 12.29 23.90
CA ASN A 650 -37.24 13.02 23.76
C ASN A 650 -37.18 14.35 24.51
N LEU A 651 -37.70 15.41 23.89
CA LEU A 651 -37.79 16.76 24.46
C LEU A 651 -39.16 17.37 24.17
N ASN A 652 -39.59 18.28 25.03
CA ASN A 652 -40.68 19.18 24.72
C ASN A 652 -40.16 20.37 23.89
N ARG A 653 -41.00 20.89 22.99
CA ARG A 653 -40.68 22.10 22.24
C ARG A 653 -40.32 23.24 23.19
N GLY A 654 -39.20 23.90 22.89
CA GLY A 654 -38.72 25.05 23.65
C GLY A 654 -37.66 24.72 24.69
N GLU A 655 -37.43 23.44 25.00
CA GLU A 655 -36.35 22.97 25.87
C GLU A 655 -34.99 23.10 25.17
N SER A 656 -33.96 23.45 25.95
CA SER A 656 -32.58 23.46 25.50
C SER A 656 -31.90 22.15 25.87
N VAL A 657 -30.97 21.72 25.02
CA VAL A 657 -30.04 20.63 25.31
C VAL A 657 -28.65 21.16 25.59
N ARG A 658 -28.01 20.54 26.56
CA ARG A 658 -26.57 20.65 26.77
C ARG A 658 -25.89 19.50 26.06
N ILE A 659 -25.00 19.82 25.13
CA ILE A 659 -24.17 18.85 24.43
C ILE A 659 -22.75 18.96 24.99
N THR A 660 -22.14 17.83 25.34
CA THR A 660 -20.75 17.79 25.78
C THR A 660 -19.99 16.67 25.10
N ALA A 661 -18.70 16.86 24.87
CA ALA A 661 -17.79 15.81 24.44
C ALA A 661 -16.41 16.05 25.03
N LYS A 662 -15.62 14.98 25.12
CA LYS A 662 -14.20 15.05 25.47
C LYS A 662 -13.39 14.79 24.21
N VAL A 663 -12.61 15.78 23.80
CA VAL A 663 -11.90 15.78 22.51
C VAL A 663 -10.41 15.87 22.75
N ILE A 664 -9.64 15.10 21.99
CA ILE A 664 -8.18 15.18 21.94
C ILE A 664 -7.75 15.18 20.47
N ALA A 665 -6.71 15.93 20.17
CA ALA A 665 -6.19 16.07 18.81
C ALA A 665 -4.67 16.22 18.86
N LYS A 666 -3.96 15.69 17.86
CA LYS A 666 -2.50 15.78 17.75
C LYS A 666 -2.09 16.33 16.39
N LEU A 667 -1.52 17.53 16.42
CA LEU A 667 -0.79 18.11 15.30
C LEU A 667 0.69 18.29 15.67
N PRO A 668 1.61 18.29 14.69
CA PRO A 668 2.93 18.88 14.85
C PRO A 668 2.81 20.35 15.28
N ALA A 669 3.65 20.77 16.24
CA ALA A 669 3.65 22.14 16.75
C ALA A 669 4.00 23.16 15.65
N LEU A 670 4.99 22.83 14.82
CA LEU A 670 5.29 23.53 13.58
C LEU A 670 4.76 22.68 12.42
N GLN A 671 3.98 23.30 11.54
CA GLN A 671 3.52 22.65 10.32
C GLN A 671 4.72 22.46 9.38
N ASP A 672 4.98 21.22 8.98
CA ASP A 672 5.99 20.91 7.98
C ASP A 672 5.45 21.01 6.56
N ALA A 673 6.31 20.79 5.56
CA ALA A 673 5.92 20.91 4.16
C ALA A 673 4.87 19.87 3.72
N SER A 674 4.84 18.68 4.35
CA SER A 674 3.83 17.65 4.06
C SER A 674 2.48 18.06 4.63
N GLY A 675 2.44 18.49 5.89
CA GLY A 675 1.23 19.00 6.53
C GLY A 675 0.66 20.23 5.81
N ALA A 676 1.52 21.15 5.35
CA ALA A 676 1.10 22.31 4.56
C ALA A 676 0.50 21.89 3.20
N ALA A 677 1.09 20.91 2.53
CA ALA A 677 0.56 20.39 1.27
C ALA A 677 -0.81 19.73 1.44
N ILE A 678 -1.01 18.94 2.51
CA ILE A 678 -2.30 18.31 2.83
C ILE A 678 -3.35 19.36 3.21
N ALA A 679 -2.99 20.38 3.97
CA ALA A 679 -3.91 21.42 4.39
C ALA A 679 -4.43 22.28 3.20
N GLN A 680 -3.63 22.40 2.14
CA GLN A 680 -3.95 23.20 0.94
C GLN A 680 -4.61 22.41 -0.18
N SER A 681 -4.54 21.07 -0.15
CA SER A 681 -5.10 20.23 -1.21
C SER A 681 -6.63 20.22 -1.21
N GLU A 682 -7.22 19.89 -2.36
CA GLU A 682 -8.66 19.77 -2.49
C GLU A 682 -9.20 18.57 -1.70
N PHE A 683 -10.46 18.62 -1.23
CA PHE A 683 -11.10 17.50 -0.50
C PHE A 683 -11.24 16.24 -1.36
N MET A 684 -11.16 16.40 -2.69
CA MET A 684 -11.24 15.32 -3.68
C MET A 684 -9.87 14.72 -3.99
N GLU A 685 -8.81 15.19 -3.33
CA GLU A 685 -7.46 14.62 -3.43
C GLU A 685 -7.13 13.85 -2.15
N PRO A 686 -6.47 12.68 -2.25
CA PRO A 686 -6.01 11.96 -1.07
C PRO A 686 -4.86 12.72 -0.36
N PRO A 687 -4.67 12.52 0.96
CA PRO A 687 -5.56 11.81 1.86
C PRO A 687 -6.89 12.58 2.04
N TYR A 688 -8.01 11.90 1.91
CA TYR A 688 -9.34 12.53 1.97
C TYR A 688 -9.69 12.97 3.39
N TRP A 689 -9.39 12.11 4.36
CA TRP A 689 -9.53 12.36 5.79
C TRP A 689 -8.15 12.55 6.42
N HIS A 690 -7.91 13.72 7.02
CA HIS A 690 -6.62 14.02 7.66
C HIS A 690 -6.70 15.24 8.58
N ILE A 691 -6.09 15.18 9.77
CA ILE A 691 -6.11 16.29 10.74
C ILE A 691 -5.46 17.59 10.24
N GLU A 692 -4.46 17.53 9.36
CA GLU A 692 -3.85 18.75 8.79
C GLU A 692 -4.86 19.58 7.97
N ARG A 693 -5.90 18.96 7.38
CA ARG A 693 -7.02 19.68 6.74
C ARG A 693 -7.90 20.43 7.75
N ALA A 694 -7.91 19.97 9.00
CA ALA A 694 -8.64 20.59 10.11
C ALA A 694 -7.82 21.68 10.84
N ARG A 695 -6.55 21.89 10.45
CA ARG A 695 -5.67 22.88 11.08
C ARG A 695 -6.19 24.30 10.86
N ILE A 696 -6.19 25.10 11.92
CA ILE A 696 -6.55 26.52 11.84
C ILE A 696 -5.32 27.35 11.46
N GLY A 697 -5.23 27.72 10.18
CA GLY A 697 -4.06 28.43 9.63
C GLY A 697 -2.79 27.59 9.82
N THR A 698 -1.75 28.18 10.40
CA THR A 698 -0.51 27.46 10.77
C THR A 698 -0.44 27.08 12.24
N ALA A 699 -1.48 27.41 13.04
CA ALA A 699 -1.49 27.16 14.47
C ALA A 699 -1.65 25.65 14.78
N GLN A 700 -1.15 25.19 15.92
CA GLN A 700 -1.40 23.85 16.45
C GLN A 700 -2.80 23.75 17.08
N LYS A 701 -3.84 24.07 16.29
CA LYS A 701 -5.24 24.09 16.72
C LYS A 701 -6.14 23.48 15.66
N VAL A 702 -7.24 22.89 16.10
CA VAL A 702 -8.30 22.37 15.23
C VAL A 702 -9.66 22.90 15.67
N ARG A 703 -10.61 22.88 14.74
CA ARG A 703 -12.01 23.24 15.01
C ARG A 703 -12.84 22.00 15.28
N VAL A 704 -13.53 22.02 16.41
CA VAL A 704 -14.58 21.06 16.78
C VAL A 704 -15.92 21.68 16.42
N GLU A 705 -16.74 20.97 15.66
CA GLU A 705 -18.04 21.45 15.18
C GLU A 705 -19.18 20.67 15.82
N LEU A 706 -20.19 21.40 16.33
CA LEU A 706 -21.50 20.84 16.62
C LEU A 706 -22.31 20.82 15.33
N ILE A 707 -22.70 19.62 14.91
CA ILE A 707 -23.52 19.41 13.72
C ILE A 707 -24.97 19.21 14.13
N VAL A 708 -25.89 19.93 13.49
CA VAL A 708 -27.33 19.72 13.61
C VAL A 708 -27.91 19.55 12.20
N ASN A 709 -28.53 18.41 11.93
CA ASN A 709 -29.11 18.08 10.61
C ASN A 709 -28.14 18.31 9.43
N GLY A 710 -26.85 18.04 9.67
CA GLY A 710 -25.77 18.13 8.69
C GLY A 710 -25.05 19.48 8.65
N ALA A 711 -25.60 20.53 9.23
CA ALA A 711 -24.99 21.86 9.24
C ALA A 711 -24.17 22.10 10.52
N PRO A 712 -22.97 22.72 10.43
CA PRO A 712 -22.24 23.19 11.60
C PRO A 712 -22.93 24.42 12.19
N VAL A 713 -23.53 24.29 13.38
CA VAL A 713 -24.31 25.38 14.02
C VAL A 713 -23.56 26.07 15.15
N ASP A 714 -22.52 25.44 15.69
CA ASP A 714 -21.66 26.01 16.72
C ASP A 714 -20.27 25.36 16.62
N THR A 715 -19.24 26.03 17.13
CA THR A 715 -17.85 25.58 17.01
C THR A 715 -17.02 25.91 18.25
N ALA A 716 -16.06 25.06 18.57
CA ALA A 716 -15.05 25.30 19.58
C ALA A 716 -13.66 25.10 18.98
N GLU A 717 -12.73 26.01 19.28
CA GLU A 717 -11.32 25.83 18.91
C GLU A 717 -10.57 25.17 20.07
N ILE A 718 -9.84 24.09 19.78
CA ILE A 718 -9.03 23.39 20.78
C ILE A 718 -7.57 23.34 20.34
N ALA A 719 -6.67 23.31 21.32
CA ALA A 719 -5.27 22.99 21.05
C ALA A 719 -5.16 21.52 20.62
N ALA A 720 -4.39 21.26 19.56
CA ALA A 720 -4.05 19.91 19.09
C ALA A 720 -2.67 19.48 19.60
N ASP A 721 -2.45 19.70 20.89
CA ASP A 721 -1.20 19.47 21.60
C ASP A 721 -0.98 17.99 21.96
N GLY A 722 -2.07 17.21 22.02
CA GLY A 722 -2.09 15.83 22.51
C GLY A 722 -2.70 15.69 23.91
N ASP A 723 -3.43 16.70 24.39
CA ASP A 723 -4.13 16.66 25.68
C ASP A 723 -5.66 16.72 25.50
N TRP A 724 -6.37 16.07 26.43
CA TRP A 724 -7.83 16.09 26.46
C TRP A 724 -8.40 17.47 26.79
N LYS A 725 -9.37 17.92 26.00
CA LYS A 725 -10.17 19.12 26.22
C LYS A 725 -11.65 18.75 26.33
N ASP A 726 -12.34 19.35 27.29
CA ASP A 726 -13.79 19.26 27.37
C ASP A 726 -14.42 20.35 26.51
N VAL A 727 -15.36 19.98 25.65
CA VAL A 727 -16.15 20.92 24.85
C VAL A 727 -17.62 20.84 25.29
N SER A 728 -18.30 21.99 25.30
CA SER A 728 -19.70 22.08 25.66
C SER A 728 -20.39 23.06 24.72
N PHE A 729 -21.57 22.67 24.27
CA PHE A 729 -22.45 23.50 23.45
C PHE A 729 -23.84 23.53 24.08
N ASN A 730 -24.60 24.59 23.79
CA ASN A 730 -26.01 24.66 24.12
C ASN A 730 -26.80 24.84 22.83
N HIS A 731 -27.78 23.99 22.61
CA HIS A 731 -28.63 24.07 21.43
C HIS A 731 -30.10 24.01 21.83
N LYS A 732 -30.94 24.74 21.11
CA LYS A 732 -32.40 24.74 21.31
C LYS A 732 -33.07 24.28 20.01
N PRO A 733 -33.43 22.99 19.90
CA PRO A 733 -34.04 22.48 18.69
C PRO A 733 -35.51 22.92 18.57
N ASP A 734 -35.85 23.60 17.48
CA ASP A 734 -37.24 24.02 17.20
C ASP A 734 -38.11 22.89 16.63
N ARG A 735 -37.46 21.82 16.17
CA ARG A 735 -38.03 20.60 15.60
C ARG A 735 -37.12 19.41 15.85
N SER A 736 -37.64 18.21 15.67
CA SER A 736 -36.85 16.99 15.76
C SER A 736 -35.66 17.06 14.80
N SER A 737 -34.51 16.67 15.30
CA SER A 737 -33.22 16.80 14.63
C SER A 737 -32.28 15.71 15.11
N TRP A 738 -31.15 15.56 14.45
CA TRP A 738 -30.04 14.78 14.97
C TRP A 738 -28.85 15.71 15.19
N VAL A 739 -28.04 15.35 16.18
CA VAL A 739 -26.82 16.09 16.53
C VAL A 739 -25.61 15.18 16.56
N ALA A 740 -24.47 15.69 16.12
CA ALA A 740 -23.19 15.00 16.15
C ALA A 740 -22.06 16.00 16.44
N VAL A 741 -20.88 15.50 16.81
CA VAL A 741 -19.66 16.30 16.96
C VAL A 741 -18.61 15.77 15.99
N ARG A 742 -17.86 16.69 15.36
CA ARG A 742 -16.78 16.31 14.45
C ARG A 742 -15.58 17.24 14.53
N VAL A 743 -14.42 16.74 14.15
CA VAL A 743 -13.26 17.53 13.72
C VAL A 743 -13.14 17.27 12.22
N TYR A 744 -13.48 18.23 11.37
CA TYR A 744 -13.68 17.97 9.94
C TYR A 744 -12.41 18.20 9.11
N PRO A 745 -11.97 17.26 8.23
CA PRO A 745 -12.39 15.86 8.05
C PRO A 745 -11.39 14.87 8.70
N SER A 746 -11.27 14.85 10.02
CA SER A 746 -10.40 13.92 10.77
C SER A 746 -11.19 12.92 11.60
N SER A 747 -12.28 13.33 12.24
CA SER A 747 -13.14 12.43 13.03
C SER A 747 -14.60 12.88 13.06
N HIS A 748 -15.53 11.93 13.19
CA HIS A 748 -16.98 12.19 13.25
C HIS A 748 -17.69 11.19 14.16
N THR A 749 -18.50 11.65 15.11
CA THR A 749 -19.30 10.77 15.99
C THR A 749 -20.52 10.21 15.27
N ASN A 750 -21.02 9.06 15.73
CA ASN A 750 -22.41 8.70 15.43
C ASN A 750 -23.40 9.71 16.05
N PRO A 751 -24.61 9.87 15.48
CA PRO A 751 -25.54 10.90 15.91
C PRO A 751 -26.37 10.49 17.15
N ILE A 752 -26.78 11.50 17.91
CA ILE A 752 -27.90 11.43 18.85
C ILE A 752 -29.13 12.09 18.20
N PHE A 753 -30.25 11.36 18.17
CA PHE A 753 -31.52 11.78 17.61
C PHE A 753 -32.38 12.44 18.69
N ILE A 754 -32.69 13.71 18.48
CA ILE A 754 -33.56 14.51 19.35
C ILE A 754 -34.97 14.53 18.74
N LEU A 755 -35.93 13.97 19.46
CA LEU A 755 -37.34 13.96 19.08
C LEU A 755 -38.08 15.03 19.88
N VAL A 756 -38.49 16.11 19.20
CA VAL A 756 -39.25 17.20 19.80
C VAL A 756 -40.74 16.87 19.72
N ASP A 757 -41.43 16.90 20.85
CA ASP A 757 -42.85 16.53 21.00
C ASP A 757 -43.15 15.11 20.47
N ASN A 758 -42.19 14.17 20.60
CA ASN A 758 -42.24 12.80 20.04
C ASN A 758 -42.45 12.75 18.51
N LYS A 759 -42.19 13.84 17.79
CA LYS A 759 -42.32 13.86 16.33
C LYS A 759 -41.08 13.28 15.67
N PRO A 760 -41.21 12.59 14.53
CA PRO A 760 -40.06 12.08 13.81
C PRO A 760 -39.26 13.21 13.16
N ILE A 761 -37.99 12.95 12.84
CA ILE A 761 -37.15 13.85 12.05
C ILE A 761 -37.65 13.85 10.61
N ARG A 762 -38.03 15.03 10.12
CA ARG A 762 -38.62 15.24 8.79
C ARG A 762 -38.12 16.57 8.23
N GLU A 763 -37.15 16.49 7.30
CA GLU A 763 -36.66 17.67 6.58
C GLU A 763 -37.06 17.55 5.10
N ARG A 764 -37.95 18.46 4.69
CA ARG A 764 -38.60 18.40 3.38
C ARG A 764 -37.60 18.43 2.22
N ARG A 765 -36.60 19.32 2.27
CA ARG A 765 -35.67 19.49 1.14
C ARG A 765 -34.80 18.25 0.95
N SER A 766 -34.39 17.61 2.04
CA SER A 766 -33.63 16.36 2.05
C SER A 766 -34.48 15.22 1.53
N ALA A 767 -35.76 15.14 1.92
CA ALA A 767 -36.67 14.13 1.40
C ALA A 767 -36.93 14.30 -0.11
N GLU A 768 -37.10 15.54 -0.60
CA GLU A 768 -37.20 15.85 -2.03
C GLU A 768 -35.91 15.50 -2.79
N TRP A 769 -34.74 15.74 -2.18
CA TRP A 769 -33.45 15.33 -2.74
C TRP A 769 -33.31 13.81 -2.80
N CYS A 770 -33.62 13.11 -1.71
CA CYS A 770 -33.58 11.65 -1.62
C CYS A 770 -34.52 11.01 -2.65
N ARG A 771 -35.73 11.54 -2.81
CA ARG A 771 -36.71 11.05 -3.79
C ARG A 771 -36.16 11.12 -5.21
N LYS A 772 -35.52 12.25 -5.57
CA LYS A 772 -34.87 12.41 -6.88
C LYS A 772 -33.63 11.53 -7.02
N ALA A 773 -32.89 11.30 -5.93
CA ALA A 773 -31.74 10.41 -5.90
C ALA A 773 -32.15 8.93 -6.15
N VAL A 774 -33.33 8.50 -5.70
CA VAL A 774 -33.89 7.17 -6.08
C VAL A 774 -34.09 7.07 -7.60
N ASP A 775 -34.69 8.07 -8.23
CA ASP A 775 -34.88 8.08 -9.69
C ASP A 775 -33.56 8.09 -10.44
N GLN A 776 -32.59 8.89 -9.97
CA GLN A 776 -31.26 8.96 -10.55
C GLN A 776 -30.54 7.61 -10.39
N CYS A 777 -30.63 6.95 -9.24
CA CYS A 777 -30.06 5.62 -9.03
C CYS A 777 -30.68 4.60 -10.00
N TRP A 778 -32.01 4.59 -10.13
CA TRP A 778 -32.70 3.68 -11.06
C TRP A 778 -32.24 3.89 -12.50
N LYS A 779 -32.17 5.15 -12.93
CA LYS A 779 -31.68 5.53 -14.25
C LYS A 779 -30.26 5.00 -14.51
N MET A 780 -29.38 5.08 -13.52
CA MET A 780 -27.98 4.68 -13.68
C MET A 780 -27.76 3.16 -13.58
N LYS A 781 -28.59 2.43 -12.81
CA LYS A 781 -28.30 1.03 -12.45
C LYS A 781 -29.14 -0.01 -13.16
N GLN A 782 -30.39 0.30 -13.53
CA GLN A 782 -31.34 -0.70 -14.07
C GLN A 782 -30.82 -1.48 -15.29
N GLY A 783 -29.96 -0.85 -16.11
CA GLY A 783 -29.43 -1.44 -17.35
C GLY A 783 -28.52 -2.65 -17.09
N ASN A 784 -27.90 -2.71 -15.91
CA ASN A 784 -26.99 -3.79 -15.52
C ASN A 784 -27.65 -4.83 -14.60
N ILE A 785 -28.92 -4.61 -14.21
CA ILE A 785 -29.72 -5.61 -13.48
C ILE A 785 -30.23 -6.64 -14.49
N ARG A 786 -30.08 -7.93 -14.16
CA ARG A 786 -30.53 -9.06 -14.96
C ARG A 786 -32.01 -8.97 -15.27
N ALA A 787 -32.39 -9.49 -16.44
CA ALA A 787 -33.74 -9.37 -16.95
C ALA A 787 -34.80 -10.03 -16.04
N ASP A 788 -34.47 -11.17 -15.44
CA ASP A 788 -35.32 -11.92 -14.52
C ASP A 788 -35.42 -11.32 -13.11
N GLU A 789 -34.41 -10.54 -12.70
CA GLU A 789 -34.40 -9.84 -11.40
C GLU A 789 -34.99 -8.42 -11.47
N ARG A 790 -35.15 -7.86 -12.68
CA ARG A 790 -35.49 -6.44 -12.88
C ARG A 790 -36.85 -6.03 -12.32
N ALA A 791 -37.85 -6.90 -12.39
CA ALA A 791 -39.19 -6.60 -11.89
C ALA A 791 -39.19 -6.43 -10.36
N ASP A 792 -38.47 -7.31 -9.64
CA ASP A 792 -38.32 -7.23 -8.19
C ASP A 792 -37.49 -6.00 -7.79
N ALA A 793 -36.45 -5.69 -8.56
CA ALA A 793 -35.67 -4.46 -8.38
C ALA A 793 -36.53 -3.20 -8.57
N GLU A 794 -37.29 -3.11 -9.66
CA GLU A 794 -38.18 -1.97 -9.91
C GLU A 794 -39.20 -1.79 -8.78
N ALA A 795 -39.81 -2.88 -8.30
CA ALA A 795 -40.73 -2.84 -7.18
C ALA A 795 -40.09 -2.29 -5.89
N ALA A 796 -38.83 -2.66 -5.61
CA ALA A 796 -38.07 -2.13 -4.48
C ALA A 796 -37.77 -0.64 -4.61
N TYR A 797 -37.41 -0.16 -5.81
CA TYR A 797 -37.18 1.27 -6.07
C TYR A 797 -38.47 2.09 -5.96
N ILE A 798 -39.59 1.59 -6.49
CA ILE A 798 -40.91 2.23 -6.33
C ILE A 798 -41.28 2.32 -4.85
N LYS A 799 -41.07 1.23 -4.09
CA LYS A 799 -41.30 1.22 -2.65
C LYS A 799 -40.45 2.27 -1.92
N ALA A 800 -39.17 2.40 -2.26
CA ALA A 800 -38.31 3.44 -1.70
C ALA A 800 -38.80 4.86 -2.05
N GLY A 801 -39.17 5.10 -3.31
CA GLY A 801 -39.78 6.36 -3.75
C GLY A 801 -41.01 6.73 -2.92
N ASN A 802 -41.94 5.78 -2.73
CA ASN A 802 -43.14 5.98 -1.93
C ASN A 802 -42.85 6.34 -0.46
N VAL A 803 -41.77 5.78 0.12
CA VAL A 803 -41.34 6.14 1.48
C VAL A 803 -40.92 7.61 1.54
N TYR A 804 -40.10 8.08 0.60
CA TYR A 804 -39.70 9.49 0.55
C TYR A 804 -40.88 10.42 0.23
N ASP A 805 -41.79 10.04 -0.67
CA ASP A 805 -42.99 10.82 -0.98
C ASP A 805 -43.88 10.99 0.26
N LYS A 806 -44.01 9.95 1.08
CA LYS A 806 -44.69 10.03 2.38
C LYS A 806 -43.98 10.98 3.34
N ILE A 807 -42.66 10.92 3.45
CA ILE A 807 -41.85 11.81 4.29
C ILE A 807 -42.01 13.28 3.84
N ILE A 808 -42.05 13.55 2.53
CA ILE A 808 -42.30 14.90 1.97
C ILE A 808 -43.69 15.41 2.39
N GLN A 809 -44.72 14.56 2.37
CA GLN A 809 -46.07 14.91 2.80
C GLN A 809 -46.16 15.17 4.32
N GLU A 810 -45.40 14.41 5.12
CA GLU A 810 -45.31 14.57 6.58
C GLU A 810 -44.50 15.82 6.99
N SER A 811 -43.60 16.29 6.13
CA SER A 811 -42.75 17.47 6.37
C SER A 811 -43.55 18.76 6.11
N LYS A 812 -44.24 19.25 7.16
CA LYS A 812 -44.97 20.52 7.16
C LYS A 812 -44.10 21.71 7.48
#